data_AF-A0A3A5UUS6-F1
#
_entry.id   AF-A0A3A5UUS6-F1
#
_cell.length_a   1.000
_cell.length_b   1.000
_cell.length_c   1.000
_cell.angle_alpha   90.00
_cell.angle_beta   90.00
_cell.angle_gamma   90.00
#
_symmetry.space_group_name_H-M   'P 1'
#
loop_
_entity.id
_entity.type
_entity.pdbx_description
1 polymer ?
#
loop_
_entity_poly.entity_id
_entity_poly.type
_entity_poly.pdbx_seq_one_letter_code
_entity_poly.pdbx_strand_id
1 'polypeptide(L)'
;MIFSSLAGCLEDDAIIEEISDISDLDIDLDDGNNTENITSNETIIPDYGNIMVSTYHVAQLVSAIVGPTANVEMMSTSNIPVHDYTPTIQDTVRLANSDVFFYHGLDLEPWVADTLSTLGSDAPPAYATHTMPTGETTPDFQSLLVSDLCKQLNEGVRVSNTLMSYEGQASELEIHLERGVHTLTFPGADAASLQGHDHDDHDDHGDHDGHDDDHDGHDEHGDHEEMHHSLVVVYPDSTSVVIEEEHDNLPENATANDFTQMGLTANSISYEIIESSIGNYTNSIGGFTAPSDYSWYWELHVWNDSVESWEYSNDGMDLVLMEDAEHIAWAPNSTVDSTIPSPEDDHDDHDDHGDDGHDDHGDDGHDDHDGHDDHGDDDGHDDHGDHDGHAHAEPEKVIENPAGCPAGTEIAVFHLEKGNHVVEFEISSTDATSFDVAALPMLGGHAHHHHGHGDHGDDGHDDHGDDGHDDHGDDGHDDHGDDGHDDHGDDGHDDHGDDGHDDHGDDGHDDHGDEAFEWAGIFAMDDASHTWSMQKVNGAYADPSMRLVLIPTDTTDEATMHSLESDAESLIEGDCTVVEDGETIQNIADTGTCFELHVGTGDDSTFNMDTTGISGLAIYAQHVPTEFERDQHYLKDSTGTDIEPVAQEGGGAHGHHGHDDHEEYPICHNTETHENMEDTNQSDCEAAGHLWMEGEPNDGTRGFLTIHVENEGDYGFALPSHVTAHILMSEGGHDDHDDHSGHDDHSGHDDHDDHSGHDDGDADGESNIVADEDEEEFEYDPHSWLDPVAFKAQTSLVLNALIEQFPEGNETFTANAQEFMVELDRIHLGYINAFGPSSACTSNIVAANHNAYSYLTVRYGIEFVTVHGLDPEGEPSVADVAEVIEKINEDEITVLYIEEYTQRSAVDSIVDSTGVQVLYLYTMEMSPSDDSDTYLTMMNKNLENLKIGMGCTA
;
A
#
# COMPACT_ATOMS: atom_id res chain seq x y z
N MET A 1 15.43 12.43 60.78
CA MET A 1 16.41 12.60 61.89
C MET A 1 17.26 11.35 61.99
N ILE A 2 18.50 11.49 62.47
CA ILE A 2 19.43 10.49 63.00
C ILE A 2 18.88 9.06 63.34
N PHE A 3 19.66 8.04 62.90
CA PHE A 3 19.80 6.63 63.35
C PHE A 3 18.78 5.52 62.95
N SER A 4 19.36 4.46 62.33
CA SER A 4 19.32 3.01 62.67
C SER A 4 17.95 2.30 62.71
N SER A 5 17.73 1.13 62.10
CA SER A 5 18.43 -0.17 62.27
C SER A 5 17.77 -1.24 61.35
N LEU A 6 18.26 -2.45 61.02
CA LEU A 6 19.48 -3.26 61.24
C LEU A 6 19.45 -4.35 60.12
N ALA A 7 20.46 -4.53 59.26
CA ALA A 7 21.59 -5.48 59.33
C ALA A 7 21.29 -7.00 59.48
N GLY A 8 21.84 -7.80 58.56
CA GLY A 8 22.05 -9.27 58.66
C GLY A 8 21.74 -10.03 57.35
N CYS A 9 22.58 -10.95 56.83
CA CYS A 9 23.86 -11.53 57.30
C CYS A 9 24.68 -12.13 56.13
N LEU A 10 25.93 -12.55 56.43
CA LEU A 10 26.93 -13.28 55.60
C LEU A 10 27.69 -12.36 54.62
N GLU A 11 29.04 -12.21 54.64
CA GLU A 11 30.20 -13.16 54.82
C GLU A 11 30.33 -14.10 53.59
N ASP A 12 31.39 -14.06 52.77
CA ASP A 12 32.84 -14.05 53.07
C ASP A 12 33.68 -12.98 52.33
N ASP A 13 34.92 -12.76 52.79
CA ASP A 13 35.85 -11.68 52.36
C ASP A 13 37.22 -12.23 51.90
N ALA A 14 37.57 -12.08 50.60
CA ALA A 14 38.89 -12.33 49.98
C ALA A 14 38.87 -11.88 48.50
N ILE A 15 39.84 -11.17 47.91
CA ILE A 15 41.21 -10.78 48.31
C ILE A 15 41.49 -9.34 47.80
N ILE A 16 41.81 -8.36 48.67
CA ILE A 16 42.43 -7.08 48.26
C ILE A 16 43.47 -6.62 49.31
N GLU A 17 44.72 -7.10 49.19
CA GLU A 17 45.93 -6.45 49.75
C GLU A 17 47.16 -6.83 48.90
N GLU A 18 47.71 -5.89 48.11
CA GLU A 18 49.17 -5.65 47.89
C GLU A 18 49.43 -4.67 46.70
N ILE A 19 49.25 -3.37 46.91
CA ILE A 19 50.07 -2.32 46.23
C ILE A 19 50.41 -1.23 47.25
N SER A 20 51.45 -1.45 48.06
CA SER A 20 51.93 -0.43 49.01
C SER A 20 53.42 -0.54 49.35
N ASP A 21 54.29 -0.81 48.35
CA ASP A 21 55.73 -0.92 48.61
C ASP A 21 56.63 -0.27 47.53
N ILE A 22 56.56 1.07 47.46
CA ILE A 22 57.58 1.92 46.82
C ILE A 22 58.08 2.93 47.85
N SER A 23 58.73 2.46 48.92
CA SER A 23 59.22 3.31 50.01
C SER A 23 60.71 3.14 50.38
N ASP A 24 61.35 2.03 50.00
CA ASP A 24 62.76 1.72 50.31
C ASP A 24 63.70 1.82 49.09
N LEU A 25 63.82 3.02 48.50
CA LEU A 25 64.90 3.36 47.56
C LEU A 25 65.75 4.52 48.12
N ASP A 26 66.78 4.15 48.85
CA ASP A 26 67.65 5.03 49.66
C ASP A 26 68.58 5.88 48.77
N ILE A 27 68.24 7.16 48.56
CA ILE A 27 69.05 8.12 47.80
C ILE A 27 70.08 8.78 48.75
N ASP A 28 71.26 8.17 48.83
CA ASP A 28 72.41 8.68 49.59
C ASP A 28 72.99 9.95 48.92
N LEU A 29 72.78 11.11 49.55
CA LEU A 29 73.15 12.43 49.02
C LEU A 29 74.51 12.90 49.55
N ASP A 30 75.62 12.59 48.86
CA ASP A 30 76.91 13.26 49.09
C ASP A 30 77.76 13.51 47.82
N ASP A 31 78.60 14.54 47.91
CA ASP A 31 79.57 15.12 46.97
C ASP A 31 79.79 14.49 45.55
N GLY A 32 79.30 15.20 44.54
CA GLY A 32 80.23 16.06 43.76
C GLY A 32 80.70 15.63 42.36
N ASN A 33 80.18 16.33 41.34
CA ASN A 33 80.82 16.61 40.04
C ASN A 33 81.16 15.40 39.14
N ASN A 34 80.30 15.16 38.15
CA ASN A 34 80.68 15.27 36.74
C ASN A 34 79.46 15.52 35.85
N THR A 35 79.57 16.44 34.90
CA THR A 35 78.56 16.67 33.86
C THR A 35 78.88 15.80 32.65
N GLU A 36 78.15 14.69 32.47
CA GLU A 36 77.98 14.06 31.17
C GLU A 36 76.49 14.02 30.79
N ASN A 37 76.24 13.81 29.50
CA ASN A 37 75.06 14.31 28.82
C ASN A 37 73.90 13.31 28.88
N ILE A 38 73.02 13.44 29.88
CA ILE A 38 71.71 12.77 29.85
C ILE A 38 70.84 13.52 28.84
N THR A 39 70.85 13.05 27.60
CA THR A 39 69.77 13.33 26.63
C THR A 39 68.45 12.80 27.18
N SER A 40 67.35 13.40 26.76
CA SER A 40 66.00 12.90 27.00
C SER A 40 65.92 11.41 26.69
N ASN A 41 65.39 10.63 27.64
CA ASN A 41 65.04 9.24 27.41
C ASN A 41 63.70 9.24 26.66
N GLU A 42 63.75 9.40 25.33
CA GLU A 42 62.61 9.14 24.48
C GLU A 42 62.14 7.70 24.73
N THR A 43 60.92 7.57 25.24
CA THR A 43 60.23 6.27 25.30
C THR A 43 60.06 5.82 23.85
N ILE A 44 60.79 4.78 23.45
CA ILE A 44 60.51 4.11 22.18
C ILE A 44 59.17 3.40 22.39
N ILE A 45 58.12 4.02 21.87
CA ILE A 45 56.80 3.40 21.76
C ILE A 45 56.96 2.24 20.75
N PRO A 46 56.46 1.02 21.05
CA PRO A 46 56.38 -0.04 20.06
C PRO A 46 55.58 0.42 18.84
N ASP A 47 55.96 -0.09 17.68
CA ASP A 47 55.28 0.16 16.41
C ASP A 47 54.90 -1.23 15.87
N TYR A 48 53.62 -1.56 15.96
CA TYR A 48 53.05 -2.84 15.53
C TYR A 48 52.51 -2.80 14.09
N GLY A 49 52.74 -1.71 13.34
CA GLY A 49 52.37 -1.61 11.93
C GLY A 49 51.01 -0.94 11.69
N ASN A 50 50.41 -1.28 10.54
CA ASN A 50 49.17 -0.68 10.03
C ASN A 50 47.99 -1.62 10.22
N ILE A 51 46.94 -1.14 10.88
CA ILE A 51 45.66 -1.83 11.06
C ILE A 51 44.61 -1.09 10.23
N MET A 52 43.97 -1.80 9.30
CA MET A 52 42.83 -1.26 8.57
C MET A 52 41.53 -1.59 9.30
N VAL A 53 40.56 -0.68 9.24
CA VAL A 53 39.22 -0.83 9.83
C VAL A 53 38.16 -0.33 8.86
N SER A 54 36.97 -0.95 8.82
CA SER A 54 35.86 -0.50 7.98
C SER A 54 35.22 0.80 8.49
N THR A 55 34.67 0.76 9.71
CA THR A 55 33.84 1.79 10.34
C THR A 55 34.54 2.49 11.50
N TYR A 56 34.01 3.65 11.92
CA TYR A 56 34.54 4.42 13.03
C TYR A 56 34.32 3.74 14.38
N HIS A 57 33.21 3.01 14.62
CA HIS A 57 33.06 2.22 15.85
C HIS A 57 34.12 1.13 15.97
N VAL A 58 34.43 0.43 14.87
CA VAL A 58 35.55 -0.53 14.82
C VAL A 58 36.90 0.19 15.02
N ALA A 59 37.09 1.37 14.41
CA ALA A 59 38.28 2.19 14.61
C ALA A 59 38.49 2.59 16.08
N GLN A 60 37.44 3.01 16.77
CA GLN A 60 37.47 3.37 18.20
C GLN A 60 37.79 2.15 19.08
N LEU A 61 37.17 1.00 18.79
CA LEU A 61 37.38 -0.25 19.51
C LEU A 61 38.84 -0.74 19.38
N VAL A 62 39.37 -0.80 18.15
CA VAL A 62 40.77 -1.15 17.88
C VAL A 62 41.72 -0.15 18.54
N SER A 63 41.49 1.15 18.34
CA SER A 63 42.32 2.23 18.89
C SER A 63 42.35 2.25 20.42
N ALA A 64 41.24 1.91 21.08
CA ALA A 64 41.18 1.77 22.53
C ALA A 64 42.05 0.63 23.06
N ILE A 65 42.31 -0.42 22.27
CA ILE A 65 43.16 -1.55 22.64
C ILE A 65 44.63 -1.28 22.31
N VAL A 66 44.94 -0.85 21.08
CA VAL A 66 46.34 -0.64 20.64
C VAL A 66 46.95 0.68 21.12
N GLY A 67 46.12 1.69 21.39
CA GLY A 67 46.57 3.03 21.76
C GLY A 67 47.58 3.60 20.75
N PRO A 68 48.63 4.32 21.19
CA PRO A 68 49.61 4.92 20.29
C PRO A 68 50.66 3.93 19.74
N THR A 69 50.41 2.62 19.78
CA THR A 69 51.40 1.58 19.43
C THR A 69 51.18 0.91 18.06
N ALA A 70 50.11 1.28 17.35
CA ALA A 70 49.89 0.94 15.94
C ALA A 70 49.28 2.15 15.22
N ASN A 71 49.33 2.14 13.89
CA ASN A 71 48.59 3.06 13.03
C ASN A 71 47.24 2.43 12.71
N VAL A 72 46.13 3.14 12.93
CA VAL A 72 44.77 2.66 12.62
C VAL A 72 44.20 3.55 11.51
N GLU A 73 43.85 2.95 10.37
CA GLU A 73 43.35 3.66 9.19
C GLU A 73 41.98 3.13 8.75
N MET A 74 41.03 4.03 8.54
CA MET A 74 39.70 3.74 7.98
C MET A 74 39.80 3.29 6.52
N MET A 75 38.91 2.40 6.10
CA MET A 75 38.71 1.98 4.71
C MET A 75 37.96 3.06 3.93
N SER A 76 36.71 3.38 4.32
CA SER A 76 36.03 4.59 3.83
C SER A 76 36.76 5.83 4.35
N THR A 77 37.17 6.71 3.44
CA THR A 77 37.80 8.01 3.79
C THR A 77 36.99 9.21 3.28
N SER A 78 35.90 8.91 2.59
CA SER A 78 34.75 9.77 2.33
C SER A 78 33.79 9.74 3.53
N ASN A 79 32.86 10.69 3.57
CA ASN A 79 31.70 10.63 4.46
C ASN A 79 30.55 10.03 3.65
N ILE A 80 30.63 8.72 3.44
CA ILE A 80 29.65 7.86 2.76
C ILE A 80 29.41 6.69 3.73
N PRO A 81 28.16 6.23 3.92
CA PRO A 81 27.85 5.06 4.74
C PRO A 81 28.63 3.82 4.33
N VAL A 82 28.77 2.86 5.24
CA VAL A 82 29.68 1.72 5.02
C VAL A 82 29.07 0.63 4.12
N HIS A 83 27.74 0.57 4.02
CA HIS A 83 26.99 -0.26 3.08
C HIS A 83 27.22 0.22 1.63
N ASP A 84 26.91 1.49 1.33
CA ASP A 84 27.09 2.11 0.00
C ASP A 84 28.56 2.23 -0.45
N TYR A 85 29.52 2.07 0.47
CA TYR A 85 30.93 2.32 0.21
C TYR A 85 31.55 1.28 -0.75
N THR A 86 31.53 1.57 -2.05
CA THR A 86 32.31 0.83 -3.06
C THR A 86 33.82 1.07 -2.90
N PRO A 87 34.66 0.05 -2.60
CA PRO A 87 36.08 0.23 -2.37
C PRO A 87 36.87 0.60 -3.64
N THR A 88 37.59 1.72 -3.60
CA THR A 88 38.43 2.11 -4.75
C THR A 88 39.68 1.22 -4.89
N ILE A 89 40.24 1.11 -6.10
CA ILE A 89 41.53 0.45 -6.37
C ILE A 89 42.66 0.97 -5.44
N GLN A 90 42.61 2.24 -5.02
CA GLN A 90 43.59 2.79 -4.08
C GLN A 90 43.44 2.17 -2.68
N ASP A 91 42.21 1.91 -2.25
CA ASP A 91 41.87 1.39 -0.94
C ASP A 91 42.04 -0.14 -0.89
N THR A 92 41.76 -0.85 -1.98
CA THR A 92 42.22 -2.24 -2.20
C THR A 92 43.75 -2.33 -2.02
N VAL A 93 44.50 -1.35 -2.53
CA VAL A 93 45.97 -1.27 -2.34
C VAL A 93 46.37 -0.87 -0.91
N ARG A 94 45.60 -0.02 -0.19
CA ARG A 94 45.86 0.25 1.24
C ARG A 94 45.64 -1.01 2.08
N LEU A 95 44.53 -1.71 1.86
CA LEU A 95 44.18 -2.96 2.52
C LEU A 95 45.26 -4.04 2.32
N ALA A 96 45.75 -4.23 1.08
CA ALA A 96 46.85 -5.14 0.76
C ALA A 96 48.23 -4.76 1.36
N ASN A 97 48.38 -3.53 1.90
CA ASN A 97 49.58 -3.07 2.60
C ASN A 97 49.36 -2.93 4.13
N SER A 98 48.26 -3.48 4.65
CA SER A 98 47.98 -3.57 6.10
C SER A 98 48.49 -4.88 6.70
N ASP A 99 48.78 -4.87 8.00
CA ASP A 99 49.21 -6.05 8.75
C ASP A 99 48.01 -6.89 9.25
N VAL A 100 46.83 -6.27 9.39
CA VAL A 100 45.55 -6.89 9.77
C VAL A 100 44.38 -5.95 9.43
N PHE A 101 43.21 -6.52 9.09
CA PHE A 101 41.96 -5.82 8.83
C PHE A 101 40.87 -6.24 9.84
N PHE A 102 40.08 -5.27 10.30
CA PHE A 102 38.90 -5.50 11.13
C PHE A 102 37.65 -4.87 10.49
N TYR A 103 36.55 -5.61 10.51
CA TYR A 103 35.24 -5.15 10.02
C TYR A 103 34.13 -5.55 11.00
N HIS A 104 32.90 -5.10 10.84
CA HIS A 104 31.81 -5.50 11.73
C HIS A 104 31.40 -6.95 11.48
N GLY A 105 30.97 -7.28 10.26
CA GLY A 105 30.13 -8.44 9.98
C GLY A 105 28.67 -8.17 10.34
N LEU A 106 27.80 -9.18 10.22
CA LEU A 106 26.34 -8.97 9.99
C LEU A 106 26.12 -8.09 8.75
N ASP A 107 26.96 -8.35 7.75
CA ASP A 107 26.86 -7.98 6.34
C ASP A 107 26.69 -6.49 5.99
N LEU A 108 26.74 -5.61 7.00
CA LEU A 108 26.95 -4.15 7.00
C LEU A 108 28.03 -3.65 6.01
N GLU A 109 28.97 -4.52 5.63
CA GLU A 109 30.09 -4.20 4.74
C GLU A 109 30.15 -5.21 3.58
N PRO A 110 29.13 -5.27 2.69
CA PRO A 110 28.93 -6.39 1.76
C PRO A 110 30.14 -6.58 0.82
N TRP A 111 30.72 -5.46 0.37
CA TRP A 111 31.95 -5.38 -0.42
C TRP A 111 33.19 -6.08 0.19
N VAL A 112 33.19 -6.42 1.49
CA VAL A 112 34.34 -7.06 2.17
C VAL A 112 34.65 -8.42 1.57
N ALA A 113 33.64 -9.24 1.25
CA ALA A 113 33.84 -10.59 0.74
C ALA A 113 34.63 -10.56 -0.58
N ASP A 114 34.16 -9.78 -1.56
CA ASP A 114 34.79 -9.68 -2.88
C ASP A 114 36.07 -8.88 -2.90
N THR A 115 36.21 -7.87 -2.03
CA THR A 115 37.48 -7.14 -1.89
C THR A 115 38.58 -8.08 -1.39
N LEU A 116 38.28 -8.96 -0.42
CA LEU A 116 39.23 -9.97 0.06
C LEU A 116 39.46 -11.10 -0.95
N SER A 117 38.41 -11.53 -1.65
CA SER A 117 38.48 -12.51 -2.75
C SER A 117 39.41 -12.05 -3.88
N THR A 118 39.23 -10.81 -4.33
CA THR A 118 40.02 -10.11 -5.35
C THR A 118 41.49 -9.97 -4.96
N LEU A 119 41.78 -9.74 -3.68
CA LEU A 119 43.15 -9.69 -3.16
C LEU A 119 43.82 -11.07 -3.03
N GLY A 120 43.04 -12.14 -2.84
CA GLY A 120 43.50 -13.52 -2.89
C GLY A 120 44.65 -13.84 -1.93
N SER A 121 45.89 -14.00 -2.45
CA SER A 121 47.07 -14.28 -1.62
C SER A 121 47.67 -13.06 -0.94
N ASP A 122 47.28 -11.86 -1.39
CA ASP A 122 47.81 -10.58 -0.94
C ASP A 122 46.80 -9.86 0.00
N ALA A 123 45.70 -10.55 0.36
CA ALA A 123 44.74 -10.13 1.37
C ALA A 123 45.37 -10.19 2.78
N PRO A 124 45.13 -9.18 3.65
CA PRO A 124 45.54 -9.23 5.05
C PRO A 124 44.70 -10.26 5.83
N PRO A 125 45.16 -10.69 7.02
CA PRO A 125 44.28 -11.37 7.98
C PRO A 125 43.09 -10.47 8.30
N ALA A 126 41.88 -10.93 8.00
CA ALA A 126 40.63 -10.21 8.25
C ALA A 126 39.86 -10.82 9.42
N TYR A 127 39.20 -9.97 10.21
CA TYR A 127 38.41 -10.38 11.37
C TYR A 127 37.12 -9.55 11.48
N ALA A 128 35.97 -10.21 11.41
CA ALA A 128 34.72 -9.66 11.89
C ALA A 128 34.83 -9.37 13.40
N THR A 129 34.21 -8.28 13.85
CA THR A 129 34.28 -7.80 15.23
C THR A 129 32.98 -7.98 16.00
N HIS A 130 31.88 -8.21 15.29
CA HIS A 130 30.58 -8.51 15.87
C HIS A 130 30.62 -9.75 16.80
N THR A 131 29.99 -9.65 17.97
CA THR A 131 29.66 -10.78 18.86
C THR A 131 28.81 -10.30 20.05
N MET A 132 27.84 -11.11 20.48
CA MET A 132 27.01 -10.84 21.66
C MET A 132 27.58 -11.45 22.95
N PRO A 133 27.30 -10.87 24.15
CA PRO A 133 27.92 -11.27 25.43
C PRO A 133 27.63 -12.71 25.88
N THR A 134 26.58 -13.28 25.29
CA THR A 134 25.92 -14.55 25.55
C THR A 134 26.36 -15.65 24.57
N GLY A 135 26.92 -15.27 23.41
CA GLY A 135 27.32 -16.18 22.33
C GLY A 135 26.22 -16.55 21.34
N GLU A 136 25.07 -15.87 21.39
CA GLU A 136 24.15 -15.73 20.25
C GLU A 136 24.76 -14.84 19.14
N THR A 137 24.19 -14.87 17.94
CA THR A 137 24.54 -13.97 16.84
C THR A 137 24.02 -12.58 17.20
N THR A 138 22.71 -12.39 17.16
CA THR A 138 21.95 -11.19 17.52
C THR A 138 20.98 -11.49 18.66
N PRO A 139 20.28 -10.47 19.23
CA PRO A 139 19.10 -10.73 20.04
C PRO A 139 18.11 -11.61 19.28
N ASP A 140 17.42 -12.51 19.98
CA ASP A 140 16.35 -13.33 19.40
C ASP A 140 15.10 -12.44 19.19
N PHE A 141 15.17 -11.61 18.14
CA PHE A 141 14.13 -10.63 17.79
C PHE A 141 12.81 -11.31 17.45
N GLN A 142 12.85 -12.47 16.79
CA GLN A 142 11.67 -13.32 16.57
C GLN A 142 11.00 -13.71 17.91
N SER A 143 11.74 -14.18 18.91
CA SER A 143 11.17 -14.48 20.25
C SER A 143 10.67 -13.23 20.98
N LEU A 144 11.21 -12.04 20.68
CA LEU A 144 10.76 -10.76 21.26
C LEU A 144 9.45 -10.29 20.61
N LEU A 145 9.36 -10.32 19.27
CA LEU A 145 8.15 -10.10 18.47
C LEU A 145 7.01 -11.00 18.97
N VAL A 146 7.27 -12.32 19.02
CA VAL A 146 6.33 -13.30 19.58
C VAL A 146 5.93 -12.95 21.03
N SER A 147 6.88 -12.54 21.87
CA SER A 147 6.60 -12.18 23.27
C SER A 147 5.71 -10.93 23.39
N ASP A 148 5.92 -9.90 22.57
CA ASP A 148 5.14 -8.66 22.65
C ASP A 148 3.78 -8.78 21.94
N LEU A 149 3.68 -9.48 20.81
CA LEU A 149 2.40 -9.86 20.19
C LEU A 149 1.51 -10.66 21.15
N CYS A 150 2.07 -11.72 21.76
CA CYS A 150 1.36 -12.49 22.76
C CYS A 150 0.95 -11.66 23.98
N LYS A 151 1.75 -10.65 24.37
CA LYS A 151 1.42 -9.73 25.46
C LYS A 151 0.28 -8.79 25.07
N GLN A 152 0.22 -8.29 23.84
CA GLN A 152 -0.86 -7.43 23.37
C GLN A 152 -2.19 -8.20 23.31
N LEU A 153 -2.23 -9.39 22.72
CA LEU A 153 -3.44 -10.24 22.74
C LEU A 153 -3.97 -10.52 24.17
N ASN A 154 -3.09 -10.63 25.18
CA ASN A 154 -3.48 -10.86 26.57
C ASN A 154 -3.83 -9.60 27.38
N GLU A 155 -3.12 -8.47 27.18
CA GLU A 155 -3.14 -7.29 28.08
C GLU A 155 -3.41 -5.95 27.35
N GLY A 156 -3.42 -5.93 26.01
CA GLY A 156 -3.56 -4.75 25.18
C GLY A 156 -4.96 -4.12 25.16
N VAL A 157 -5.01 -2.86 24.73
CA VAL A 157 -6.26 -2.14 24.44
C VAL A 157 -6.88 -2.73 23.17
N ARG A 158 -8.21 -2.81 23.11
CA ARG A 158 -8.94 -3.28 21.93
C ARG A 158 -9.67 -2.13 21.25
N VAL A 159 -9.45 -2.01 19.95
CA VAL A 159 -10.25 -1.25 18.99
C VAL A 159 -11.13 -2.26 18.25
N SER A 160 -12.31 -1.87 17.76
CA SER A 160 -13.23 -2.80 17.09
C SER A 160 -13.66 -2.23 15.75
N ASN A 161 -13.31 -2.95 14.68
CA ASN A 161 -13.55 -2.56 13.29
C ASN A 161 -14.36 -3.67 12.60
N THR A 162 -15.11 -3.31 11.56
CA THR A 162 -15.83 -4.27 10.71
C THR A 162 -15.11 -4.34 9.36
N LEU A 163 -14.74 -5.54 8.93
CA LEU A 163 -14.10 -5.79 7.64
C LEU A 163 -15.05 -5.44 6.49
N MET A 164 -14.47 -5.01 5.38
CA MET A 164 -15.18 -4.71 4.15
C MET A 164 -15.52 -5.99 3.38
N SER A 165 -16.62 -5.96 2.61
CA SER A 165 -17.13 -7.13 1.88
C SER A 165 -16.37 -7.44 0.59
N TYR A 166 -15.70 -6.43 0.02
CA TYR A 166 -15.06 -6.48 -1.29
C TYR A 166 -13.68 -5.81 -1.24
N GLU A 167 -12.75 -6.29 -2.07
CA GLU A 167 -11.37 -5.83 -2.14
C GLU A 167 -11.27 -4.32 -2.43
N GLY A 168 -12.00 -3.83 -3.44
CA GLY A 168 -12.01 -2.42 -3.83
C GLY A 168 -12.55 -1.44 -2.79
N GLN A 169 -13.13 -1.93 -1.69
CA GLN A 169 -13.54 -1.12 -0.54
C GLN A 169 -12.52 -1.13 0.61
N ALA A 170 -11.43 -1.91 0.54
CA ALA A 170 -10.48 -2.06 1.63
C ALA A 170 -9.87 -0.73 2.12
N SER A 171 -9.70 0.23 1.20
CA SER A 171 -9.28 1.62 1.44
C SER A 171 -10.21 2.42 2.35
N GLU A 172 -11.50 2.06 2.46
CA GLU A 172 -12.43 2.66 3.43
C GLU A 172 -12.09 2.26 4.89
N LEU A 173 -11.25 1.23 5.10
CA LEU A 173 -10.76 0.80 6.41
C LEU A 173 -9.24 0.62 6.42
N GLU A 174 -8.52 1.72 6.64
CA GLU A 174 -7.09 1.69 6.90
C GLU A 174 -6.78 1.45 8.40
N ILE A 175 -5.76 0.64 8.70
CA ILE A 175 -5.17 0.52 10.05
C ILE A 175 -3.64 0.59 10.01
N HIS A 176 -3.04 1.35 10.93
CA HIS A 176 -1.59 1.35 11.15
C HIS A 176 -1.19 0.13 12.01
N LEU A 177 -0.01 -0.43 11.74
CA LEU A 177 0.53 -1.62 12.43
C LEU A 177 1.17 -1.29 13.81
N GLU A 178 0.45 -0.49 14.60
CA GLU A 178 0.88 0.04 15.90
C GLU A 178 0.51 -0.88 17.08
N ARG A 179 0.71 -0.44 18.34
CA ARG A 179 0.62 -1.33 19.53
C ARG A 179 -0.81 -1.56 20.04
N GLY A 180 -1.66 -2.08 19.17
CA GLY A 180 -3.07 -2.36 19.41
C GLY A 180 -3.46 -3.84 19.52
N VAL A 181 -4.75 -4.06 19.71
CA VAL A 181 -5.44 -5.30 19.32
C VAL A 181 -6.69 -4.86 18.55
N HIS A 182 -6.83 -5.31 17.31
CA HIS A 182 -8.00 -5.01 16.50
C HIS A 182 -8.94 -6.22 16.64
N THR A 183 -10.11 -5.99 17.24
CA THR A 183 -11.21 -6.95 17.20
C THR A 183 -11.93 -6.75 15.87
N LEU A 184 -11.49 -7.47 14.84
CA LEU A 184 -12.06 -7.45 13.49
C LEU A 184 -13.34 -8.28 13.45
N THR A 185 -14.34 -7.79 12.73
CA THR A 185 -15.68 -8.40 12.61
C THR A 185 -16.02 -8.56 11.14
N PHE A 186 -16.46 -9.75 10.71
CA PHE A 186 -16.87 -9.94 9.31
C PHE A 186 -18.18 -9.20 8.99
N PRO A 187 -18.38 -8.70 7.76
CA PRO A 187 -19.60 -7.99 7.38
C PRO A 187 -20.82 -8.92 7.51
N GLY A 188 -21.97 -8.34 7.88
CA GLY A 188 -23.22 -9.10 8.12
C GLY A 188 -23.33 -9.79 9.50
N ALA A 189 -22.36 -9.60 10.40
CA ALA A 189 -22.37 -10.15 11.77
C ALA A 189 -23.44 -9.54 12.72
N ASP A 190 -24.17 -8.51 12.28
CA ASP A 190 -25.02 -7.61 13.06
C ASP A 190 -26.22 -8.29 13.74
N ALA A 191 -25.98 -8.77 14.97
CA ALA A 191 -26.94 -9.52 15.78
C ALA A 191 -28.10 -8.68 16.36
N ALA A 192 -28.94 -8.08 15.51
CA ALA A 192 -30.04 -7.19 15.89
C ALA A 192 -31.47 -7.72 15.61
N SER A 193 -31.66 -8.79 14.81
CA SER A 193 -33.00 -9.28 14.42
C SER A 193 -33.49 -10.54 15.15
N LEU A 194 -32.60 -11.30 15.83
CA LEU A 194 -32.90 -12.59 16.48
C LEU A 194 -33.73 -12.47 17.78
N GLN A 195 -34.96 -11.95 17.68
CA GLN A 195 -35.92 -11.90 18.79
C GLN A 195 -37.32 -12.42 18.45
N GLY A 196 -37.37 -13.49 17.64
CA GLY A 196 -38.35 -14.58 17.71
C GLY A 196 -39.83 -14.21 17.52
N HIS A 197 -40.42 -14.64 16.41
CA HIS A 197 -41.86 -14.84 16.29
C HIS A 197 -42.17 -16.33 16.16
N ASP A 198 -43.13 -16.82 16.95
CA ASP A 198 -43.55 -18.21 16.92
C ASP A 198 -44.28 -18.53 15.60
N HIS A 199 -43.84 -19.56 14.88
CA HIS A 199 -44.64 -20.17 13.80
C HIS A 199 -45.80 -20.97 14.40
N ASP A 200 -46.88 -20.29 14.78
CA ASP A 200 -48.14 -20.88 15.24
C ASP A 200 -49.12 -21.01 14.05
N ASP A 201 -49.68 -22.21 13.86
CA ASP A 201 -50.59 -22.63 12.76
C ASP A 201 -51.59 -21.54 12.29
N HIS A 202 -51.82 -21.40 10.96
CA HIS A 202 -53.19 -21.14 10.45
C HIS A 202 -53.45 -21.44 8.96
N ASP A 203 -53.89 -22.68 8.67
CA ASP A 203 -54.89 -22.93 7.61
C ASP A 203 -56.21 -22.21 7.96
N ASP A 204 -56.76 -21.34 7.08
CA ASP A 204 -58.16 -21.47 6.58
C ASP A 204 -58.48 -20.52 5.39
N HIS A 205 -59.19 -21.09 4.40
CA HIS A 205 -59.83 -20.54 3.19
C HIS A 205 -60.19 -19.05 3.04
N GLY A 206 -60.16 -18.57 1.78
CA GLY A 206 -61.23 -17.69 1.26
C GLY A 206 -61.07 -17.11 -0.16
N ASP A 207 -61.87 -17.59 -1.13
CA ASP A 207 -62.04 -16.90 -2.43
C ASP A 207 -62.62 -15.48 -2.23
N HIS A 208 -62.15 -14.48 -2.97
CA HIS A 208 -63.04 -13.43 -3.50
C HIS A 208 -62.43 -12.63 -4.66
N ASP A 209 -63.15 -12.55 -5.79
CA ASP A 209 -62.78 -11.70 -6.92
C ASP A 209 -63.04 -10.21 -6.63
N GLY A 210 -62.16 -9.33 -7.16
CA GLY A 210 -62.65 -8.16 -7.91
C GLY A 210 -62.04 -6.79 -7.60
N HIS A 211 -61.15 -6.38 -8.52
CA HIS A 211 -61.12 -5.06 -9.17
C HIS A 211 -60.68 -3.79 -8.39
N ASP A 212 -59.74 -3.11 -9.06
CA ASP A 212 -59.52 -1.66 -9.18
C ASP A 212 -58.75 -0.93 -8.05
N ASP A 213 -57.89 -0.01 -8.53
CA ASP A 213 -57.28 1.14 -7.85
C ASP A 213 -56.15 0.83 -6.84
N ASP A 214 -55.02 0.36 -7.37
CA ASP A 214 -53.72 1.03 -7.34
C ASP A 214 -53.59 2.21 -6.34
N HIS A 215 -53.10 1.87 -5.15
CA HIS A 215 -51.92 2.56 -4.62
C HIS A 215 -50.72 1.74 -5.13
N ASP A 216 -49.62 2.30 -5.60
CA ASP A 216 -49.05 3.64 -5.33
C ASP A 216 -48.86 4.47 -6.63
N GLY A 217 -48.49 5.75 -6.61
CA GLY A 217 -48.06 6.56 -5.47
C GLY A 217 -46.58 6.96 -5.50
N HIS A 218 -45.93 6.79 -6.64
CA HIS A 218 -44.66 7.41 -7.01
C HIS A 218 -44.86 8.25 -8.28
N ASP A 219 -44.03 9.21 -8.63
CA ASP A 219 -43.24 10.25 -7.95
C ASP A 219 -42.46 10.90 -9.11
N GLU A 220 -42.27 12.22 -9.09
CA GLU A 220 -41.68 12.95 -10.21
C GLU A 220 -40.15 12.94 -10.08
N HIS A 221 -39.50 11.83 -10.48
CA HIS A 221 -38.04 11.81 -10.69
C HIS A 221 -37.70 12.66 -11.92
N GLY A 222 -37.36 13.92 -11.65
CA GLY A 222 -36.69 14.79 -12.61
C GLY A 222 -35.18 14.78 -12.36
N ASP A 223 -34.44 15.02 -13.43
CA ASP A 223 -33.18 15.78 -13.49
C ASP A 223 -32.43 15.89 -12.14
N HIS A 224 -31.48 14.98 -11.89
CA HIS A 224 -30.57 15.07 -10.75
C HIS A 224 -29.56 16.21 -10.99
N GLU A 225 -29.92 17.43 -10.58
CA GLU A 225 -28.96 18.49 -10.28
C GLU A 225 -28.18 18.08 -9.01
N GLU A 226 -26.85 18.23 -9.02
CA GLU A 226 -25.98 17.87 -7.89
C GLU A 226 -26.32 18.76 -6.67
N MET A 227 -26.96 18.16 -5.64
CA MET A 227 -27.40 18.93 -4.47
C MET A 227 -26.23 19.18 -3.52
N HIS A 228 -25.84 20.44 -3.36
CA HIS A 228 -24.84 20.88 -2.38
C HIS A 228 -25.51 21.51 -1.17
N HIS A 229 -25.11 21.08 0.04
CA HIS A 229 -25.59 21.64 1.29
C HIS A 229 -24.60 22.71 1.79
N SER A 230 -25.09 23.82 2.36
CA SER A 230 -24.20 24.90 2.83
C SER A 230 -24.46 25.34 4.29
N LEU A 231 -23.37 25.54 5.02
CA LEU A 231 -23.30 25.86 6.44
C LEU A 231 -22.59 27.21 6.66
N VAL A 232 -23.36 28.26 6.94
CA VAL A 232 -22.84 29.62 7.10
C VAL A 232 -22.73 30.03 8.57
N VAL A 233 -21.52 30.32 9.06
CA VAL A 233 -21.31 30.82 10.43
C VAL A 233 -21.00 32.32 10.41
N VAL A 234 -21.82 33.14 11.06
CA VAL A 234 -21.62 34.60 11.20
C VAL A 234 -21.19 34.94 12.62
N TYR A 235 -19.96 35.42 12.79
CA TYR A 235 -19.38 35.68 14.10
C TYR A 235 -19.83 37.02 14.73
N PRO A 236 -19.79 37.17 16.07
CA PRO A 236 -20.18 38.40 16.78
C PRO A 236 -19.38 39.68 16.45
N ASP A 237 -18.30 39.59 15.68
CA ASP A 237 -17.53 40.74 15.18
C ASP A 237 -17.86 41.13 13.71
N SER A 238 -18.83 40.43 13.11
CA SER A 238 -19.26 40.57 11.71
C SER A 238 -18.24 40.07 10.67
N THR A 239 -17.41 39.10 11.03
CA THR A 239 -16.82 38.14 10.08
C THR A 239 -17.77 36.97 9.85
N SER A 240 -17.58 36.22 8.76
CA SER A 240 -18.31 34.98 8.48
C SER A 240 -17.43 33.96 7.76
N VAL A 241 -17.82 32.69 7.82
CA VAL A 241 -17.33 31.59 6.99
C VAL A 241 -18.52 30.89 6.36
N VAL A 242 -18.34 30.38 5.15
CA VAL A 242 -19.25 29.48 4.44
C VAL A 242 -18.50 28.15 4.31
N ILE A 243 -19.24 27.06 4.42
CA ILE A 243 -18.77 25.68 4.27
C ILE A 243 -19.79 25.02 3.35
N GLU A 244 -19.34 24.32 2.33
CA GLU A 244 -20.16 23.61 1.34
C GLU A 244 -19.72 22.14 1.35
N GLU A 245 -20.69 21.22 1.31
CA GLU A 245 -20.47 19.77 1.26
C GLU A 245 -21.52 19.17 0.30
N GLU A 246 -21.19 18.10 -0.42
CA GLU A 246 -22.14 17.38 -1.30
C GLU A 246 -23.18 16.59 -0.49
N HIS A 247 -24.39 16.40 -1.04
CA HIS A 247 -25.46 15.65 -0.37
C HIS A 247 -25.06 14.21 -0.05
N ASP A 248 -24.29 13.55 -0.92
CA ASP A 248 -23.92 12.13 -0.78
C ASP A 248 -22.97 11.88 0.41
N ASN A 249 -22.31 12.92 0.91
CA ASN A 249 -21.53 12.87 2.15
C ASN A 249 -22.39 12.98 3.43
N LEU A 250 -23.71 13.16 3.31
CA LEU A 250 -24.66 13.19 4.43
C LEU A 250 -25.34 11.82 4.63
N PRO A 251 -25.43 11.30 5.86
CA PRO A 251 -26.18 10.07 6.13
C PRO A 251 -27.69 10.26 5.91
N GLU A 252 -28.40 9.19 5.54
CA GLU A 252 -29.86 9.20 5.39
C GLU A 252 -30.57 9.88 6.57
N ASN A 253 -31.52 10.78 6.29
CA ASN A 253 -32.24 11.57 7.31
C ASN A 253 -31.33 12.49 8.16
N ALA A 254 -30.15 12.91 7.65
CA ALA A 254 -29.27 13.85 8.34
C ALA A 254 -30.02 15.09 8.85
N THR A 255 -29.76 15.46 10.10
CA THR A 255 -30.33 16.68 10.68
C THR A 255 -29.35 17.85 10.58
N ALA A 256 -29.84 19.08 10.76
CA ALA A 256 -29.01 20.27 10.89
C ALA A 256 -28.03 20.19 12.09
N ASN A 257 -28.26 19.30 13.06
CA ASN A 257 -27.28 18.99 14.11
C ASN A 257 -26.08 18.25 13.53
N ASP A 258 -26.33 17.28 12.65
CA ASP A 258 -25.31 16.36 12.15
C ASP A 258 -24.45 17.07 11.10
N PHE A 259 -25.08 17.80 10.18
CA PHE A 259 -24.39 18.71 9.25
C PHE A 259 -23.61 19.83 9.98
N THR A 260 -24.18 20.41 11.06
CA THR A 260 -23.42 21.36 11.91
C THR A 260 -22.20 20.71 12.55
N GLN A 261 -22.28 19.45 12.99
CA GLN A 261 -21.12 18.77 13.59
C GLN A 261 -20.08 18.39 12.52
N MET A 262 -20.52 17.91 11.36
CA MET A 262 -19.68 17.51 10.22
C MET A 262 -18.84 18.69 9.72
N GLY A 263 -19.48 19.71 9.14
CA GLY A 263 -18.76 20.85 8.53
C GLY A 263 -17.90 21.63 9.53
N LEU A 264 -18.35 21.80 10.79
CA LEU A 264 -17.51 22.44 11.82
C LEU A 264 -16.34 21.56 12.28
N THR A 265 -16.43 20.23 12.18
CA THR A 265 -15.31 19.33 12.51
C THR A 265 -14.30 19.29 11.38
N ALA A 266 -14.74 19.09 10.13
CA ALA A 266 -13.90 19.15 8.94
C ALA A 266 -13.11 20.46 8.87
N ASN A 267 -13.78 21.60 9.12
CA ASN A 267 -13.14 22.92 9.11
C ASN A 267 -12.44 23.29 10.45
N SER A 268 -12.27 22.34 11.38
CA SER A 268 -11.60 22.53 12.69
C SER A 268 -12.16 23.67 13.56
N ILE A 269 -13.43 24.03 13.39
CA ILE A 269 -14.10 25.16 14.06
C ILE A 269 -14.65 24.74 15.42
N SER A 270 -13.82 24.82 16.46
CA SER A 270 -14.19 24.50 17.85
C SER A 270 -15.60 24.97 18.29
N TYR A 271 -16.44 24.03 18.73
CA TYR A 271 -17.82 24.28 19.17
C TYR A 271 -18.14 23.70 20.56
N GLU A 272 -19.24 24.16 21.19
CA GLU A 272 -19.79 23.59 22.44
C GLU A 272 -21.32 23.46 22.29
N ILE A 273 -21.82 22.31 21.85
CA ILE A 273 -23.25 21.97 21.89
C ILE A 273 -23.58 21.41 23.27
N ILE A 274 -24.68 21.84 23.90
CA ILE A 274 -25.12 21.31 25.20
C ILE A 274 -26.16 20.21 24.99
N GLU A 275 -25.87 18.98 25.41
CA GLU A 275 -26.86 17.91 25.58
C GLU A 275 -28.06 18.41 26.41
N SER A 276 -29.17 18.67 25.74
CA SER A 276 -30.41 19.19 26.32
C SER A 276 -31.55 18.41 25.69
N SER A 277 -32.08 17.41 26.39
CA SER A 277 -32.95 16.37 25.82
C SER A 277 -34.35 16.81 25.32
N ILE A 278 -34.56 18.10 25.10
CA ILE A 278 -35.45 18.65 24.07
C ILE A 278 -34.77 19.93 23.51
N GLY A 279 -34.22 19.85 22.29
CA GLY A 279 -33.69 20.96 21.50
C GLY A 279 -32.24 21.34 21.84
N ASN A 280 -31.33 21.04 20.91
CA ASN A 280 -29.92 21.42 21.00
C ASN A 280 -29.71 22.93 20.74
N TYR A 281 -28.79 23.51 21.52
CA TYR A 281 -28.32 24.90 21.37
C TYR A 281 -26.80 24.88 21.40
N THR A 282 -26.15 25.59 20.47
CA THR A 282 -24.72 25.86 20.56
C THR A 282 -24.43 27.01 21.52
N ASN A 283 -23.45 26.80 22.39
CA ASN A 283 -23.01 27.71 23.43
C ASN A 283 -21.81 28.55 22.94
N SER A 284 -21.00 27.99 22.04
CA SER A 284 -19.91 28.65 21.31
C SER A 284 -19.65 27.98 19.97
N ILE A 285 -19.27 28.78 18.97
CA ILE A 285 -18.62 28.35 17.72
C ILE A 285 -17.39 29.25 17.51
N GLY A 286 -16.29 28.72 17.00
CA GLY A 286 -15.04 29.46 16.75
C GLY A 286 -14.46 30.12 18.01
N GLY A 287 -14.66 29.53 19.19
CA GLY A 287 -14.28 30.10 20.48
C GLY A 287 -15.14 31.29 20.98
N PHE A 288 -16.20 31.70 20.27
CA PHE A 288 -17.09 32.79 20.68
C PHE A 288 -18.24 32.29 21.57
N THR A 289 -18.00 32.19 22.88
CA THR A 289 -19.04 31.80 23.85
C THR A 289 -20.13 32.86 24.05
N ALA A 290 -21.39 32.44 24.00
CA ALA A 290 -22.55 33.28 24.27
C ALA A 290 -22.54 33.79 25.74
N PRO A 291 -22.84 35.08 25.98
CA PRO A 291 -22.71 35.67 27.31
C PRO A 291 -23.85 35.24 28.25
N SER A 292 -23.49 34.76 29.44
CA SER A 292 -24.42 34.32 30.51
C SER A 292 -25.44 35.36 31.04
N ASP A 293 -25.48 36.58 30.49
CA ASP A 293 -26.54 37.56 30.73
C ASP A 293 -27.61 37.63 29.61
N TYR A 294 -27.49 36.77 28.58
CA TYR A 294 -28.34 36.70 27.39
C TYR A 294 -28.45 38.04 26.65
N SER A 295 -27.33 38.79 26.58
CA SER A 295 -27.25 40.00 25.75
C SER A 295 -27.19 39.71 24.24
N TRP A 296 -26.75 38.51 23.86
CA TRP A 296 -27.04 37.80 22.62
C TRP A 296 -26.96 36.29 22.91
N TYR A 297 -27.37 35.45 21.96
CA TYR A 297 -27.18 34.00 21.95
C TYR A 297 -27.09 33.51 20.49
N TRP A 298 -26.53 32.33 20.26
CA TRP A 298 -26.46 31.69 18.94
C TRP A 298 -27.82 31.15 18.52
N GLU A 299 -28.22 31.44 17.28
CA GLU A 299 -29.53 31.21 16.72
C GLU A 299 -29.37 30.56 15.34
N LEU A 300 -30.19 29.54 15.07
CA LEU A 300 -30.18 28.78 13.81
C LEU A 300 -31.13 29.46 12.82
N HIS A 301 -30.62 29.69 11.62
CA HIS A 301 -31.39 30.10 10.46
C HIS A 301 -31.40 28.96 9.44
N VAL A 302 -32.48 28.84 8.70
CA VAL A 302 -32.61 28.00 7.50
C VAL A 302 -32.81 28.92 6.30
N TRP A 303 -32.35 28.49 5.14
CA TRP A 303 -32.64 29.19 3.89
C TRP A 303 -34.09 28.95 3.44
N ASN A 304 -34.56 29.71 2.44
CA ASN A 304 -35.93 29.59 1.93
C ASN A 304 -36.00 30.06 0.47
N ASP A 305 -35.89 29.10 -0.43
CA ASP A 305 -35.71 29.22 -1.88
C ASP A 305 -36.94 29.82 -2.55
N SER A 306 -38.12 29.55 -2.00
CA SER A 306 -39.37 30.20 -2.41
C SER A 306 -39.38 31.73 -2.22
N VAL A 307 -38.41 32.32 -1.51
CA VAL A 307 -38.27 33.77 -1.31
C VAL A 307 -36.83 34.31 -1.35
N GLU A 308 -35.82 33.50 -1.71
CA GLU A 308 -34.39 33.87 -1.77
C GLU A 308 -33.88 34.52 -0.45
N SER A 309 -34.24 33.97 0.72
CA SER A 309 -33.82 34.56 2.00
C SER A 309 -33.83 33.66 3.24
N TRP A 310 -32.75 33.73 4.03
CA TRP A 310 -32.66 33.23 5.41
C TRP A 310 -33.85 33.60 6.30
N GLU A 311 -34.38 32.62 7.04
CA GLU A 311 -35.32 32.84 8.15
C GLU A 311 -34.95 32.06 9.41
N TYR A 312 -35.40 32.54 10.58
CA TYR A 312 -35.14 31.91 11.87
C TYR A 312 -35.90 30.59 12.02
N SER A 313 -35.20 29.48 12.25
CA SER A 313 -35.84 28.19 12.51
C SER A 313 -36.57 28.21 13.85
N ASN A 314 -37.84 27.82 13.85
CA ASN A 314 -38.67 27.80 15.07
C ASN A 314 -38.50 26.51 15.88
N ASP A 315 -37.72 25.56 15.37
CA ASP A 315 -37.51 24.22 15.88
C ASP A 315 -36.01 24.00 16.19
N GLY A 316 -35.66 22.87 16.81
CA GLY A 316 -34.26 22.57 17.17
C GLY A 316 -33.48 22.03 15.98
N MET A 317 -32.14 22.08 16.03
CA MET A 317 -31.30 21.49 14.99
C MET A 317 -31.51 19.97 14.82
N ASP A 318 -31.98 19.27 15.86
CA ASP A 318 -32.40 17.86 15.83
C ASP A 318 -33.76 17.61 15.11
N LEU A 319 -34.44 18.67 14.66
CA LEU A 319 -35.79 18.66 14.10
C LEU A 319 -35.88 19.42 12.76
N VAL A 320 -34.74 19.87 12.25
CA VAL A 320 -34.56 20.35 10.88
C VAL A 320 -33.80 19.23 10.16
N LEU A 321 -34.42 18.59 9.19
CA LEU A 321 -33.77 17.60 8.32
C LEU A 321 -33.13 18.34 7.14
N MET A 322 -31.99 17.86 6.65
CA MET A 322 -31.29 18.49 5.52
C MET A 322 -32.03 18.32 4.18
N GLU A 323 -32.95 17.34 4.09
CA GLU A 323 -33.94 17.18 3.00
C GLU A 323 -35.03 18.27 3.00
N ASP A 324 -35.29 18.90 4.15
CA ASP A 324 -36.33 19.92 4.37
C ASP A 324 -35.73 21.35 4.35
N ALA A 325 -34.39 21.46 4.34
CA ALA A 325 -33.65 22.71 4.50
C ALA A 325 -32.20 22.58 3.98
N GLU A 326 -32.03 22.65 2.66
CA GLU A 326 -30.77 22.50 1.91
C GLU A 326 -29.59 23.34 2.46
N HIS A 327 -29.87 24.50 3.06
CA HIS A 327 -28.84 25.38 3.60
C HIS A 327 -29.19 25.92 5.00
N ILE A 328 -28.20 25.97 5.89
CA ILE A 328 -28.33 26.38 7.30
C ILE A 328 -27.29 27.43 7.71
N ALA A 329 -27.63 28.27 8.69
CA ALA A 329 -26.71 29.28 9.19
C ALA A 329 -26.77 29.49 10.70
N TRP A 330 -25.60 29.66 11.32
CA TRP A 330 -25.44 30.02 12.73
C TRP A 330 -25.06 31.48 12.90
N ALA A 331 -25.92 32.26 13.56
CA ALA A 331 -25.67 33.68 13.80
C ALA A 331 -26.11 34.11 15.22
N PRO A 332 -25.58 35.21 15.76
CA PRO A 332 -26.17 35.87 16.92
C PRO A 332 -27.57 36.43 16.61
N ASN A 333 -28.55 36.29 17.51
CA ASN A 333 -29.89 36.94 17.45
C ASN A 333 -29.88 38.48 17.18
N SER A 334 -28.73 39.14 17.33
CA SER A 334 -28.55 40.56 16.97
C SER A 334 -28.21 40.83 15.50
N THR A 335 -27.95 39.79 14.70
CA THR A 335 -27.72 39.84 13.26
C THR A 335 -29.01 40.22 12.53
N VAL A 336 -28.90 40.60 11.26
CA VAL A 336 -30.05 40.81 10.38
C VAL A 336 -29.95 39.76 9.28
N ASP A 337 -31.03 39.05 9.00
CA ASP A 337 -31.05 37.89 8.09
C ASP A 337 -30.43 38.25 6.72
N SER A 338 -30.79 39.42 6.17
CA SER A 338 -30.20 40.00 4.95
C SER A 338 -28.76 40.56 5.11
N THR A 339 -27.97 40.01 6.03
CA THR A 339 -26.53 40.26 6.23
C THR A 339 -25.74 38.99 6.57
N ILE A 340 -26.42 37.84 6.68
CA ILE A 340 -25.81 36.52 6.50
C ILE A 340 -25.52 36.40 4.99
N PRO A 341 -24.34 35.90 4.56
CA PRO A 341 -24.13 35.48 3.17
C PRO A 341 -25.26 34.57 2.70
N SER A 342 -25.80 34.78 1.50
CA SER A 342 -26.57 33.72 0.86
C SER A 342 -25.62 32.54 0.52
N PRO A 343 -26.15 31.35 0.25
CA PRO A 343 -25.53 30.43 -0.70
C PRO A 343 -25.20 31.19 -2.01
N GLU A 344 -24.27 30.70 -2.81
CA GLU A 344 -24.08 31.23 -4.17
C GLU A 344 -25.10 30.54 -5.10
N ASP A 345 -25.83 31.33 -5.90
CA ASP A 345 -26.77 30.77 -6.88
C ASP A 345 -25.93 30.19 -8.04
N ASP A 346 -25.98 28.88 -8.30
CA ASP A 346 -25.43 28.29 -9.53
C ASP A 346 -26.33 28.65 -10.72
N HIS A 347 -26.17 29.89 -11.16
CA HIS A 347 -26.88 30.52 -12.26
C HIS A 347 -25.88 31.08 -13.25
N ASP A 348 -25.46 30.20 -14.14
CA ASP A 348 -24.61 30.40 -15.31
C ASP A 348 -24.82 31.79 -15.97
N ASP A 349 -23.87 32.71 -15.76
CA ASP A 349 -24.01 34.16 -16.04
C ASP A 349 -23.84 34.47 -17.56
N HIS A 350 -24.81 33.98 -18.33
CA HIS A 350 -24.98 34.12 -19.78
C HIS A 350 -25.17 35.61 -20.22
N ASP A 351 -24.10 36.41 -20.29
CA ASP A 351 -24.18 37.81 -20.80
C ASP A 351 -23.19 38.17 -21.95
N ASP A 352 -23.68 37.95 -23.18
CA ASP A 352 -23.51 38.78 -24.38
C ASP A 352 -22.09 39.26 -24.80
N HIS A 353 -21.43 38.54 -25.73
CA HIS A 353 -20.66 39.07 -26.88
C HIS A 353 -20.64 38.00 -28.03
N GLY A 354 -20.74 38.28 -29.33
CA GLY A 354 -21.01 39.55 -30.03
C GLY A 354 -20.68 39.54 -31.56
N ASP A 355 -21.61 39.05 -32.39
CA ASP A 355 -21.80 39.24 -33.86
C ASP A 355 -20.65 39.82 -34.75
N ASP A 356 -19.96 38.97 -35.54
CA ASP A 356 -19.53 39.25 -36.94
C ASP A 356 -18.96 37.96 -37.61
N GLY A 357 -19.47 37.54 -38.79
CA GLY A 357 -19.18 36.21 -39.39
C GLY A 357 -18.22 36.16 -40.61
N HIS A 358 -18.38 35.10 -41.45
CA HIS A 358 -17.68 34.79 -42.74
C HIS A 358 -16.26 34.17 -42.63
N ASP A 359 -15.78 33.27 -43.52
CA ASP A 359 -16.31 32.64 -44.76
C ASP A 359 -15.60 31.29 -45.07
N ASP A 360 -16.37 30.26 -45.46
CA ASP A 360 -16.21 29.30 -46.59
C ASP A 360 -14.83 28.68 -47.04
N HIS A 361 -14.88 27.41 -47.46
CA HIS A 361 -13.87 26.55 -48.16
C HIS A 361 -12.69 25.94 -47.33
N GLY A 362 -12.24 24.68 -47.54
CA GLY A 362 -12.84 23.54 -48.27
C GLY A 362 -11.86 22.58 -48.99
N ASP A 363 -12.17 21.26 -48.89
CA ASP A 363 -11.88 20.13 -49.82
C ASP A 363 -10.44 19.56 -50.00
N ASP A 364 -10.37 18.34 -50.57
CA ASP A 364 -9.23 17.53 -51.05
C ASP A 364 -8.22 16.94 -50.01
N GLY A 365 -8.04 15.59 -49.97
CA GLY A 365 -7.05 14.94 -49.08
C GLY A 365 -6.47 13.58 -49.49
N HIS A 366 -7.19 12.48 -49.27
CA HIS A 366 -6.99 11.12 -49.83
C HIS A 366 -5.69 10.29 -49.57
N ASP A 367 -5.91 8.99 -49.29
CA ASP A 367 -5.15 7.78 -49.71
C ASP A 367 -4.02 7.16 -48.81
N ASP A 368 -4.29 5.90 -48.41
CA ASP A 368 -3.44 4.68 -48.45
C ASP A 368 -2.20 4.49 -47.53
N HIS A 369 -1.80 3.27 -47.09
CA HIS A 369 -2.47 1.99 -46.71
C HIS A 369 -1.38 0.95 -46.28
N ASP A 370 -1.77 -0.09 -45.52
CA ASP A 370 -1.22 -1.47 -45.41
C ASP A 370 0.24 -1.80 -44.97
N GLY A 371 0.34 -2.55 -43.86
CA GLY A 371 0.87 -3.94 -43.85
C GLY A 371 2.38 -4.19 -43.65
N HIS A 372 2.82 -5.43 -43.34
CA HIS A 372 2.11 -6.67 -42.96
C HIS A 372 3.14 -7.75 -42.48
N ASP A 373 2.64 -8.96 -42.21
CA ASP A 373 3.31 -10.26 -41.97
C ASP A 373 3.97 -10.45 -40.57
N ASP A 374 3.57 -11.34 -39.66
CA ASP A 374 3.01 -12.74 -39.66
C ASP A 374 4.07 -13.85 -39.49
N HIS A 375 3.92 -14.68 -38.43
CA HIS A 375 4.24 -16.13 -38.35
C HIS A 375 3.83 -16.74 -36.99
N GLY A 376 3.16 -17.90 -36.98
CA GLY A 376 2.71 -18.63 -35.77
C GLY A 376 3.07 -20.13 -35.75
N ASP A 377 2.21 -20.92 -35.07
CA ASP A 377 2.20 -22.39 -34.87
C ASP A 377 3.28 -23.04 -33.96
N ASP A 378 2.89 -23.66 -32.84
CA ASP A 378 2.83 -25.14 -32.69
C ASP A 378 2.01 -25.58 -31.43
N ASP A 379 1.53 -26.84 -31.39
CA ASP A 379 0.57 -27.38 -30.39
C ASP A 379 1.20 -27.88 -29.04
N GLY A 380 0.45 -27.81 -27.93
CA GLY A 380 0.81 -28.56 -26.70
C GLY A 380 -0.11 -28.50 -25.47
N HIS A 381 -1.09 -29.43 -25.35
CA HIS A 381 -1.86 -29.66 -24.10
C HIS A 381 -1.06 -30.40 -23.01
N ASP A 382 -1.34 -30.11 -21.74
CA ASP A 382 -1.46 -31.12 -20.65
C ASP A 382 -2.43 -30.60 -19.55
N ASP A 383 -3.03 -31.50 -18.77
CA ASP A 383 -4.03 -31.17 -17.73
C ASP A 383 -3.41 -30.41 -16.53
N HIS A 384 -3.89 -29.22 -16.19
CA HIS A 384 -3.89 -28.69 -14.82
C HIS A 384 -5.13 -27.81 -14.57
N GLY A 385 -5.56 -27.74 -13.32
CA GLY A 385 -6.69 -26.91 -12.90
C GLY A 385 -6.52 -26.52 -11.45
N ASP A 386 -6.22 -25.24 -11.26
CA ASP A 386 -6.19 -24.50 -10.01
C ASP A 386 -6.69 -23.08 -10.37
N HIS A 387 -7.43 -22.41 -9.48
CA HIS A 387 -7.84 -21.01 -9.66
C HIS A 387 -6.82 -20.13 -8.92
N ASP A 388 -5.75 -19.74 -9.61
CA ASP A 388 -4.85 -18.66 -9.18
C ASP A 388 -5.12 -17.44 -10.06
N GLY A 389 -5.43 -16.30 -9.43
CA GLY A 389 -5.78 -15.04 -10.11
C GLY A 389 -5.50 -13.77 -9.30
N HIS A 390 -5.01 -13.91 -8.06
CA HIS A 390 -4.49 -12.82 -7.24
C HIS A 390 -3.11 -13.23 -6.72
N ALA A 391 -2.11 -12.37 -6.86
CA ALA A 391 -0.77 -12.66 -6.34
C ALA A 391 -0.74 -12.41 -4.82
N HIS A 392 -0.91 -13.46 -4.02
CA HIS A 392 -0.78 -13.37 -2.56
C HIS A 392 0.69 -13.39 -2.12
N ALA A 393 1.06 -12.56 -1.15
CA ALA A 393 2.36 -12.70 -0.48
C ALA A 393 2.35 -13.94 0.44
N GLU A 394 3.29 -14.86 0.24
CA GLU A 394 3.48 -16.03 1.10
C GLU A 394 4.19 -15.63 2.42
N PRO A 395 3.71 -16.06 3.59
CA PRO A 395 4.38 -15.77 4.86
C PRO A 395 5.67 -16.58 4.99
N GLU A 396 6.81 -15.88 5.03
CA GLU A 396 8.15 -16.46 5.22
C GLU A 396 8.23 -17.45 6.40
N LYS A 397 7.45 -17.18 7.44
CA LYS A 397 7.50 -17.91 8.70
C LYS A 397 6.15 -17.94 9.42
N VAL A 398 5.62 -19.15 9.61
CA VAL A 398 4.43 -19.41 10.44
C VAL A 398 4.82 -20.09 11.75
N ILE A 399 4.23 -19.63 12.87
CA ILE A 399 4.54 -20.07 14.23
C ILE A 399 3.25 -20.54 14.93
N GLU A 400 2.97 -21.84 14.86
CA GLU A 400 1.82 -22.46 15.57
C GLU A 400 1.92 -22.33 17.10
N ASN A 401 0.83 -21.92 17.76
CA ASN A 401 0.61 -22.00 19.21
C ASN A 401 1.79 -21.50 20.10
N PRO A 402 2.29 -20.26 19.90
CA PRO A 402 3.47 -19.74 20.58
C PRO A 402 3.30 -19.61 22.11
N ALA A 403 4.42 -19.80 22.81
CA ALA A 403 4.45 -20.01 24.27
C ALA A 403 4.26 -18.73 25.09
N GLY A 404 3.03 -18.21 25.13
CA GLY A 404 2.63 -17.04 25.90
C GLY A 404 1.30 -16.45 25.44
N CYS A 405 0.94 -16.71 24.18
CA CYS A 405 -0.31 -16.30 23.55
C CYS A 405 -1.53 -17.02 24.12
N PRO A 406 -2.75 -16.60 23.73
CA PRO A 406 -3.94 -17.44 23.80
C PRO A 406 -3.72 -18.82 23.14
N ALA A 407 -4.58 -19.79 23.48
CA ALA A 407 -4.50 -21.14 22.91
C ALA A 407 -5.27 -21.19 21.58
N GLY A 408 -4.64 -21.74 20.54
CA GLY A 408 -5.15 -21.58 19.17
C GLY A 408 -4.83 -20.22 18.56
N THR A 409 -3.72 -19.59 18.97
CA THR A 409 -3.08 -18.48 18.24
C THR A 409 -2.00 -19.02 17.32
N GLU A 410 -1.86 -18.40 16.17
CA GLU A 410 -0.79 -18.54 15.19
C GLU A 410 -0.09 -17.19 15.05
N ILE A 411 1.18 -17.16 14.62
CA ILE A 411 1.83 -15.92 14.18
C ILE A 411 2.43 -16.18 12.80
N ALA A 412 1.91 -15.49 11.79
CA ALA A 412 2.53 -15.39 10.48
C ALA A 412 3.50 -14.19 10.47
N VAL A 413 4.57 -14.28 9.70
CA VAL A 413 5.50 -13.17 9.44
C VAL A 413 5.57 -12.99 7.93
N PHE A 414 5.36 -11.75 7.48
CA PHE A 414 5.47 -11.33 6.09
C PHE A 414 6.50 -10.20 6.03
N HIS A 415 7.34 -10.18 5.00
CA HIS A 415 8.06 -8.98 4.62
C HIS A 415 7.09 -8.04 3.89
N LEU A 416 7.11 -6.73 4.19
CA LEU A 416 6.20 -5.74 3.61
C LEU A 416 6.97 -4.46 3.24
N GLU A 417 6.73 -3.93 2.04
CA GLU A 417 7.24 -2.63 1.57
C GLU A 417 6.50 -1.45 2.23
N LYS A 418 7.08 -0.23 2.21
CA LYS A 418 6.36 0.96 2.71
C LYS A 418 5.14 1.25 1.82
N GLY A 419 3.96 1.35 2.40
CA GLY A 419 2.74 1.75 1.68
C GLY A 419 1.46 1.14 2.23
N ASN A 420 0.40 1.20 1.42
CA ASN A 420 -0.89 0.59 1.71
C ASN A 420 -0.99 -0.79 1.07
N HIS A 421 -1.18 -1.82 1.89
CA HIS A 421 -1.37 -3.20 1.43
C HIS A 421 -2.78 -3.67 1.79
N VAL A 422 -3.47 -4.33 0.85
CA VAL A 422 -4.79 -4.93 1.15
C VAL A 422 -4.59 -6.29 1.80
N VAL A 423 -5.37 -6.58 2.84
CA VAL A 423 -5.35 -7.86 3.56
C VAL A 423 -6.72 -8.52 3.48
N GLU A 424 -6.79 -9.65 2.77
CA GLU A 424 -7.93 -10.56 2.82
C GLU A 424 -7.81 -11.46 4.05
N PHE A 425 -8.85 -11.49 4.88
CA PHE A 425 -9.01 -12.47 5.94
C PHE A 425 -10.05 -13.52 5.56
N GLU A 426 -9.68 -14.80 5.61
CA GLU A 426 -10.58 -15.93 5.35
C GLU A 426 -10.81 -16.71 6.65
N ILE A 427 -12.05 -17.16 6.93
CA ILE A 427 -12.33 -17.99 8.12
C ILE A 427 -12.91 -19.36 7.78
N SER A 428 -12.22 -20.40 8.23
CA SER A 428 -12.58 -21.80 7.95
C SER A 428 -13.76 -22.33 8.80
N SER A 429 -14.56 -21.46 9.43
CA SER A 429 -15.67 -21.86 10.30
C SER A 429 -16.72 -20.77 10.55
N THR A 430 -17.99 -21.09 10.29
CA THR A 430 -19.16 -20.20 10.43
C THR A 430 -19.60 -19.91 11.89
N ASP A 431 -18.90 -20.44 12.89
CA ASP A 431 -19.21 -20.24 14.33
C ASP A 431 -18.63 -18.92 14.91
N ALA A 432 -17.75 -18.22 14.19
CA ALA A 432 -16.98 -17.08 14.69
C ALA A 432 -17.05 -15.85 13.75
N THR A 433 -17.92 -14.91 14.05
CA THR A 433 -18.14 -13.69 13.26
C THR A 433 -17.13 -12.56 13.53
N SER A 434 -16.20 -12.75 14.47
CA SER A 434 -15.22 -11.73 14.88
C SER A 434 -14.01 -12.37 15.57
N PHE A 435 -12.82 -11.80 15.37
CA PHE A 435 -11.56 -12.26 15.92
C PHE A 435 -10.68 -11.12 16.45
N ASP A 436 -9.77 -11.41 17.39
CA ASP A 436 -8.73 -10.48 17.81
C ASP A 436 -7.46 -10.74 16.98
N VAL A 437 -6.95 -9.70 16.29
CA VAL A 437 -5.59 -9.66 15.71
C VAL A 437 -4.72 -8.66 16.47
N ALA A 438 -3.42 -8.93 16.56
CA ALA A 438 -2.39 -7.93 16.84
C ALA A 438 -1.28 -8.08 15.80
N ALA A 439 -0.76 -6.97 15.28
CA ALA A 439 0.33 -6.97 14.29
C ALA A 439 1.43 -6.00 14.73
N LEU A 440 2.69 -6.32 14.47
CA LEU A 440 3.84 -5.49 14.86
C LEU A 440 5.03 -5.68 13.92
N PRO A 441 5.86 -4.66 13.68
CA PRO A 441 7.17 -4.82 13.04
C PRO A 441 8.10 -5.66 13.92
N MET A 442 8.97 -6.46 13.28
CA MET A 442 10.07 -7.12 13.97
C MET A 442 11.15 -6.10 14.33
N LEU A 443 11.51 -6.05 15.61
CA LEU A 443 12.64 -5.23 16.05
C LEU A 443 13.93 -5.72 15.35
N GLY A 444 14.71 -4.81 14.79
CA GLY A 444 16.01 -5.17 14.20
C GLY A 444 15.95 -5.81 12.81
N GLY A 445 14.84 -5.65 12.08
CA GLY A 445 14.90 -5.60 10.62
C GLY A 445 15.57 -4.30 10.14
N HIS A 446 15.79 -4.18 8.83
CA HIS A 446 16.26 -2.94 8.20
C HIS A 446 15.18 -2.41 7.24
N ALA A 447 15.05 -1.09 7.17
CA ALA A 447 14.37 -0.46 6.05
C ALA A 447 15.35 -0.50 4.87
N HIS A 448 14.93 -0.93 3.68
CA HIS A 448 15.85 -1.04 2.57
C HIS A 448 16.12 0.36 2.02
N HIS A 449 17.38 0.62 1.66
CA HIS A 449 17.78 1.91 1.11
C HIS A 449 17.50 1.96 -0.39
N HIS A 450 16.22 2.03 -0.76
CA HIS A 450 15.81 2.31 -2.14
C HIS A 450 16.56 3.54 -2.67
N HIS A 451 17.57 3.29 -3.51
CA HIS A 451 18.28 4.34 -4.22
C HIS A 451 17.29 5.01 -5.17
N GLY A 452 16.88 6.25 -4.86
CA GLY A 452 15.85 6.97 -5.61
C GLY A 452 16.13 6.95 -7.11
N HIS A 453 15.25 6.29 -7.86
CA HIS A 453 15.45 6.01 -9.29
C HIS A 453 15.60 7.32 -10.08
N GLY A 454 16.77 7.50 -10.69
CA GLY A 454 17.04 8.63 -11.55
C GLY A 454 16.36 8.45 -12.91
N ASP A 455 15.30 9.22 -13.16
CA ASP A 455 14.67 9.55 -14.45
C ASP A 455 15.35 8.95 -15.69
N HIS A 456 14.90 7.75 -16.08
CA HIS A 456 15.35 7.02 -17.26
C HIS A 456 14.20 6.30 -17.97
N GLY A 457 13.38 7.08 -18.69
CA GLY A 457 12.66 6.54 -19.84
C GLY A 457 13.57 6.41 -21.06
N ASP A 458 13.79 5.19 -21.53
CA ASP A 458 14.08 4.87 -22.93
C ASP A 458 13.71 3.39 -23.19
N ASP A 459 13.23 3.10 -24.40
CA ASP A 459 12.52 1.85 -24.74
C ASP A 459 13.30 0.54 -24.44
N GLY A 460 12.59 -0.49 -23.94
CA GLY A 460 13.16 -1.80 -23.61
C GLY A 460 13.36 -2.75 -24.80
N HIS A 461 13.91 -3.94 -24.51
CA HIS A 461 13.72 -5.16 -25.30
C HIS A 461 14.28 -6.39 -24.56
N ASP A 462 13.41 -7.35 -24.26
CA ASP A 462 13.77 -8.69 -23.79
C ASP A 462 14.48 -9.52 -24.87
N ASP A 463 15.31 -10.48 -24.44
CA ASP A 463 15.23 -11.86 -24.98
C ASP A 463 15.90 -12.86 -24.00
N HIS A 464 15.46 -14.11 -24.02
CA HIS A 464 15.65 -15.06 -22.90
C HIS A 464 16.96 -15.89 -22.93
N GLY A 465 17.19 -16.66 -21.85
CA GLY A 465 18.28 -17.64 -21.70
C GLY A 465 18.12 -18.91 -22.56
N ASP A 466 18.84 -20.02 -22.33
CA ASP A 466 19.80 -20.40 -21.28
C ASP A 466 20.71 -21.54 -21.82
N ASP A 467 21.53 -22.12 -20.95
CA ASP A 467 21.97 -23.53 -20.95
C ASP A 467 23.19 -23.95 -21.83
N GLY A 468 24.26 -24.34 -21.13
CA GLY A 468 24.56 -25.79 -21.11
C GLY A 468 25.57 -26.39 -22.10
N HIS A 469 26.86 -26.22 -21.81
CA HIS A 469 27.95 -27.22 -21.99
C HIS A 469 28.46 -27.69 -23.38
N ASP A 470 29.80 -27.79 -23.46
CA ASP A 470 30.65 -28.84 -24.10
C ASP A 470 30.19 -29.52 -25.43
N ASP A 471 30.98 -29.63 -26.50
CA ASP A 471 32.42 -29.97 -26.50
C ASP A 471 33.12 -29.83 -27.89
N HIS A 472 34.46 -29.73 -27.87
CA HIS A 472 35.47 -30.06 -28.91
C HIS A 472 35.16 -29.98 -30.45
N GLY A 473 35.93 -29.15 -31.17
CA GLY A 473 36.92 -29.73 -32.13
C GLY A 473 37.03 -29.24 -33.59
N ASP A 474 38.06 -28.41 -33.87
CA ASP A 474 39.05 -28.50 -34.98
C ASP A 474 38.65 -29.11 -36.35
N ASP A 475 38.26 -28.25 -37.32
CA ASP A 475 38.61 -28.33 -38.76
C ASP A 475 38.07 -27.07 -39.50
N GLY A 476 38.58 -26.64 -40.66
CA GLY A 476 39.73 -27.18 -41.39
C GLY A 476 39.69 -26.95 -42.92
N HIS A 477 39.86 -25.70 -43.38
CA HIS A 477 40.21 -25.31 -44.77
C HIS A 477 39.18 -25.48 -45.94
N ASP A 478 38.99 -24.35 -46.64
CA ASP A 478 39.08 -24.12 -48.10
C ASP A 478 38.15 -24.80 -49.15
N ASP A 479 37.84 -23.95 -50.15
CA ASP A 479 37.81 -24.21 -51.61
C ASP A 479 36.51 -24.60 -52.39
N HIS A 480 36.07 -23.61 -53.20
CA HIS A 480 35.72 -23.68 -54.66
C HIS A 480 34.28 -23.97 -55.15
N GLY A 481 33.85 -23.20 -56.16
CA GLY A 481 32.81 -23.53 -57.17
C GLY A 481 31.47 -22.81 -56.95
N ASP A 482 31.03 -21.77 -57.67
CA ASP A 482 31.16 -21.33 -59.08
C ASP A 482 30.17 -22.03 -60.06
N ASP A 483 29.40 -21.22 -60.81
CA ASP A 483 28.27 -21.55 -61.73
C ASP A 483 27.06 -22.34 -61.14
N GLY A 484 25.79 -22.14 -61.54
CA GLY A 484 25.20 -21.13 -62.43
C GLY A 484 23.93 -21.60 -63.20
N HIS A 485 22.84 -20.82 -63.09
CA HIS A 485 21.73 -20.62 -64.05
C HIS A 485 20.86 -21.77 -64.64
N ASP A 486 19.54 -21.53 -64.55
CA ASP A 486 18.45 -21.74 -65.54
C ASP A 486 17.74 -23.11 -65.81
N ASP A 487 16.40 -23.00 -65.73
CA ASP A 487 15.34 -23.55 -66.61
C ASP A 487 14.91 -25.04 -66.66
N HIS A 488 13.64 -25.22 -66.26
CA HIS A 488 12.55 -25.97 -66.93
C HIS A 488 12.62 -27.51 -67.21
N GLY A 489 11.55 -28.21 -66.80
CA GLY A 489 10.69 -28.89 -67.81
C GLY A 489 10.28 -30.37 -67.64
N ASP A 490 9.01 -30.56 -67.28
CA ASP A 490 8.03 -31.58 -67.74
C ASP A 490 8.16 -33.11 -67.49
N ASP A 491 6.96 -33.69 -67.31
CA ASP A 491 6.47 -35.06 -67.57
C ASP A 491 7.17 -36.28 -66.91
N GLY A 492 6.50 -37.17 -66.16
CA GLY A 492 5.06 -37.38 -65.92
C GLY A 492 4.70 -38.87 -66.02
N HIS A 493 3.64 -39.33 -65.32
CA HIS A 493 2.77 -40.49 -65.68
C HIS A 493 1.73 -40.86 -64.58
N ASP A 494 0.46 -40.51 -64.83
CA ASP A 494 -0.75 -41.37 -64.93
C ASP A 494 -0.92 -42.65 -64.04
N ASP A 495 -2.12 -43.11 -63.65
CA ASP A 495 -3.46 -42.93 -64.24
C ASP A 495 -4.62 -43.40 -63.29
N HIS A 496 -5.87 -43.00 -63.59
CA HIS A 496 -7.20 -43.44 -63.07
C HIS A 496 -7.62 -42.97 -61.64
N GLY A 497 -8.88 -42.58 -61.33
CA GLY A 497 -10.19 -42.62 -62.05
C GLY A 497 -11.20 -43.58 -61.35
N ASP A 498 -12.48 -43.31 -61.08
CA ASP A 498 -13.47 -42.23 -61.40
C ASP A 498 -14.42 -42.07 -60.14
N ASP A 499 -15.41 -41.17 -59.89
CA ASP A 499 -16.19 -40.10 -60.59
C ASP A 499 -17.13 -39.37 -59.54
N GLY A 500 -17.32 -38.02 -59.48
CA GLY A 500 -18.57 -37.40 -58.89
C GLY A 500 -18.62 -36.08 -58.06
N HIS A 501 -19.14 -34.99 -58.67
CA HIS A 501 -19.97 -33.84 -58.15
C HIS A 501 -19.36 -32.78 -57.15
N ASP A 502 -19.30 -31.48 -57.49
CA ASP A 502 -20.31 -30.35 -57.41
C ASP A 502 -20.40 -29.77 -55.95
N ASP A 503 -20.47 -28.46 -55.63
CA ASP A 503 -20.53 -27.17 -56.37
C ASP A 503 -20.19 -25.99 -55.38
N HIS A 504 -19.57 -24.87 -55.84
CA HIS A 504 -19.29 -23.59 -55.08
C HIS A 504 -18.37 -23.71 -53.81
N GLY A 505 -17.82 -22.65 -53.18
CA GLY A 505 -17.70 -21.20 -53.51
C GLY A 505 -16.93 -20.42 -52.42
N ASP A 506 -16.49 -19.20 -52.77
CA ASP A 506 -16.23 -17.96 -51.99
C ASP A 506 -16.97 -17.85 -50.63
N ASP A 507 -16.50 -17.17 -49.57
CA ASP A 507 -15.14 -16.72 -49.14
C ASP A 507 -14.97 -17.13 -47.63
N GLY A 508 -14.62 -16.37 -46.57
CA GLY A 508 -14.09 -15.01 -46.31
C GLY A 508 -14.37 -14.50 -44.86
N HIS A 509 -13.38 -13.93 -44.15
CA HIS A 509 -13.45 -13.22 -42.83
C HIS A 509 -13.85 -14.05 -41.58
N ASP A 510 -13.63 -13.64 -40.31
CA ASP A 510 -12.58 -12.83 -39.64
C ASP A 510 -12.54 -13.28 -38.14
N ASP A 511 -11.58 -12.81 -37.33
CA ASP A 511 -11.27 -13.38 -36.00
C ASP A 511 -11.20 -12.29 -34.90
N HIS A 512 -12.12 -12.33 -33.94
CA HIS A 512 -12.17 -11.52 -32.72
C HIS A 512 -12.74 -12.38 -31.57
N GLY A 513 -12.36 -12.12 -30.32
CA GLY A 513 -12.78 -12.94 -29.18
C GLY A 513 -14.25 -12.73 -28.82
N ASP A 514 -15.12 -13.65 -29.23
CA ASP A 514 -16.57 -13.57 -29.01
C ASP A 514 -16.95 -13.75 -27.51
N GLU A 515 -17.31 -12.67 -26.84
CA GLU A 515 -18.66 -12.64 -26.25
C GLU A 515 -19.61 -12.22 -27.36
N ALA A 516 -20.64 -13.02 -27.63
CA ALA A 516 -21.41 -12.87 -28.87
C ALA A 516 -22.29 -11.59 -28.92
N PHE A 517 -22.51 -10.94 -27.78
CA PHE A 517 -23.17 -9.65 -27.62
C PHE A 517 -22.55 -8.87 -26.45
N GLU A 518 -22.33 -7.56 -26.59
CA GLU A 518 -21.75 -6.71 -25.53
C GLU A 518 -22.82 -6.17 -24.54
N TRP A 519 -24.11 -6.32 -24.85
CA TRP A 519 -25.22 -5.82 -24.04
C TRP A 519 -26.51 -6.65 -24.18
N ALA A 520 -27.28 -6.75 -23.09
CA ALA A 520 -28.59 -7.39 -23.02
C ALA A 520 -29.59 -6.52 -22.25
N GLY A 521 -30.88 -6.57 -22.62
CA GLY A 521 -31.95 -5.89 -21.89
C GLY A 521 -33.34 -6.48 -22.16
N ILE A 522 -34.17 -6.55 -21.12
CA ILE A 522 -35.51 -7.16 -21.20
C ILE A 522 -36.63 -6.13 -20.96
N PHE A 523 -37.55 -6.02 -21.92
CA PHE A 523 -38.50 -4.90 -22.01
C PHE A 523 -39.96 -5.34 -21.91
N ALA A 524 -40.78 -4.55 -21.21
CA ALA A 524 -42.24 -4.65 -21.25
C ALA A 524 -42.79 -4.01 -22.54
N MET A 525 -43.64 -4.73 -23.28
CA MET A 525 -44.10 -4.35 -24.62
C MET A 525 -45.62 -4.16 -24.65
N ASP A 526 -46.07 -2.97 -24.25
CA ASP A 526 -47.51 -2.62 -24.19
C ASP A 526 -48.09 -2.19 -25.55
N ASP A 527 -47.25 -1.80 -26.52
CA ASP A 527 -47.68 -1.26 -27.81
C ASP A 527 -47.50 -2.22 -29.00
N ALA A 528 -48.32 -2.04 -30.04
CA ALA A 528 -48.33 -2.93 -31.21
C ALA A 528 -47.22 -2.62 -32.23
N SER A 529 -46.42 -1.57 -32.01
CA SER A 529 -45.23 -1.26 -32.79
C SER A 529 -44.32 -0.32 -31.99
N HIS A 530 -43.01 -0.56 -32.08
CA HIS A 530 -41.97 0.21 -31.40
C HIS A 530 -40.95 0.73 -32.43
N THR A 531 -40.03 1.59 -32.02
CA THR A 531 -38.93 2.08 -32.87
C THR A 531 -37.60 1.87 -32.18
N TRP A 532 -36.67 1.18 -32.85
CA TRP A 532 -35.25 1.24 -32.52
C TRP A 532 -34.59 2.42 -33.25
N SER A 533 -33.77 3.18 -32.55
CA SER A 533 -33.14 4.42 -33.01
C SER A 533 -31.63 4.31 -32.84
N MET A 534 -30.86 4.77 -33.83
CA MET A 534 -29.40 4.86 -33.77
C MET A 534 -29.00 6.22 -34.33
N GLN A 535 -28.09 6.92 -33.67
CA GLN A 535 -27.67 8.29 -34.00
C GLN A 535 -26.16 8.39 -34.12
N LYS A 536 -25.70 9.45 -34.77
CA LYS A 536 -24.27 9.78 -34.77
C LYS A 536 -23.85 10.50 -33.50
N VAL A 537 -22.94 9.91 -32.74
CA VAL A 537 -22.22 10.54 -31.64
C VAL A 537 -20.95 11.19 -32.19
N ASN A 538 -20.66 12.43 -31.76
CA ASN A 538 -19.51 13.23 -32.22
C ASN A 538 -19.32 13.38 -33.75
N GLY A 539 -20.31 13.00 -34.57
CA GLY A 539 -20.30 13.11 -36.03
C GLY A 539 -20.14 11.79 -36.81
N ALA A 540 -20.00 10.65 -36.13
CA ALA A 540 -19.98 9.30 -36.70
C ALA A 540 -20.97 8.37 -35.97
N TYR A 541 -21.34 7.25 -36.58
CA TYR A 541 -21.90 6.11 -35.82
C TYR A 541 -20.73 5.29 -35.29
N ALA A 542 -20.90 4.56 -34.17
CA ALA A 542 -19.84 3.70 -33.62
C ALA A 542 -19.42 2.63 -34.66
N ASP A 543 -20.38 1.87 -35.19
CA ASP A 543 -20.20 0.98 -36.34
C ASP A 543 -21.19 1.33 -37.49
N PRO A 544 -20.88 1.05 -38.78
CA PRO A 544 -21.85 1.07 -39.88
C PRO A 544 -23.09 0.16 -39.72
N SER A 545 -23.09 -0.75 -38.75
CA SER A 545 -24.07 -1.82 -38.54
C SER A 545 -24.19 -2.19 -37.07
N MET A 546 -25.28 -2.85 -36.66
CA MET A 546 -25.35 -3.51 -35.35
C MET A 546 -26.23 -4.75 -35.45
N ARG A 547 -25.74 -5.91 -34.98
CA ARG A 547 -26.55 -7.14 -34.88
C ARG A 547 -27.37 -7.09 -33.59
N LEU A 548 -28.66 -7.41 -33.68
CA LEU A 548 -29.58 -7.52 -32.54
C LEU A 548 -30.36 -8.83 -32.61
N VAL A 549 -30.42 -9.58 -31.51
CA VAL A 549 -31.35 -10.70 -31.34
C VAL A 549 -32.55 -10.25 -30.52
N LEU A 550 -33.75 -10.53 -31.05
CA LEU A 550 -35.02 -10.18 -30.42
C LEU A 550 -35.78 -11.45 -30.04
N ILE A 551 -35.98 -11.70 -28.74
CA ILE A 551 -36.61 -12.91 -28.19
C ILE A 551 -37.93 -12.57 -27.47
N PRO A 552 -39.11 -12.97 -28.02
CA PRO A 552 -40.40 -12.75 -27.36
C PRO A 552 -40.56 -13.59 -26.09
N THR A 553 -41.10 -12.98 -25.04
CA THR A 553 -41.29 -13.61 -23.72
C THR A 553 -42.65 -13.29 -23.08
N ASP A 554 -43.11 -14.19 -22.22
CA ASP A 554 -44.29 -14.05 -21.35
C ASP A 554 -43.93 -13.39 -19.98
N THR A 555 -42.64 -13.29 -19.63
CA THR A 555 -42.09 -12.69 -18.40
C THR A 555 -40.98 -11.68 -18.69
N THR A 556 -40.88 -10.61 -17.90
CA THR A 556 -39.92 -9.52 -18.09
C THR A 556 -39.21 -9.25 -16.77
N ASP A 557 -38.21 -10.09 -16.50
CA ASP A 557 -37.38 -10.07 -15.30
C ASP A 557 -35.97 -10.56 -15.65
N GLU A 558 -35.01 -10.18 -14.82
CA GLU A 558 -33.57 -10.47 -14.93
C GLU A 558 -33.28 -11.97 -15.08
N ALA A 559 -33.91 -12.82 -14.26
CA ALA A 559 -33.79 -14.27 -14.37
C ALA A 559 -34.30 -14.81 -15.72
N THR A 560 -35.36 -14.24 -16.29
CA THR A 560 -35.80 -14.58 -17.66
C THR A 560 -34.76 -14.14 -18.70
N MET A 561 -34.14 -12.98 -18.53
CA MET A 561 -33.08 -12.48 -19.43
C MET A 561 -31.88 -13.45 -19.45
N HIS A 562 -31.31 -13.76 -18.28
CA HIS A 562 -30.16 -14.67 -18.21
C HIS A 562 -30.50 -16.08 -18.73
N SER A 563 -31.72 -16.56 -18.48
CA SER A 563 -32.17 -17.89 -18.99
C SER A 563 -32.24 -18.03 -20.52
N LEU A 564 -32.09 -16.92 -21.27
CA LEU A 564 -32.19 -16.86 -22.73
C LEU A 564 -30.84 -16.57 -23.42
N GLU A 565 -29.77 -16.28 -22.69
CA GLU A 565 -28.44 -15.93 -23.23
C GLU A 565 -27.91 -16.93 -24.26
N SER A 566 -27.87 -18.23 -23.94
CA SER A 566 -27.30 -19.23 -24.86
C SER A 566 -28.19 -19.52 -26.09
N ASP A 567 -29.49 -19.21 -26.02
CA ASP A 567 -30.35 -19.16 -27.22
C ASP A 567 -30.07 -17.87 -28.03
N ALA A 568 -29.66 -16.76 -27.38
CA ALA A 568 -29.30 -15.50 -28.03
C ALA A 568 -27.90 -15.53 -28.69
N GLU A 569 -26.89 -16.03 -27.99
CA GLU A 569 -25.54 -16.39 -28.46
C GLU A 569 -25.61 -17.15 -29.78
N SER A 570 -26.27 -18.31 -29.79
CA SER A 570 -26.44 -19.15 -30.99
C SER A 570 -27.28 -18.50 -32.10
N LEU A 571 -28.04 -17.43 -31.81
CA LEU A 571 -28.78 -16.64 -32.80
C LEU A 571 -27.97 -15.47 -33.36
N ILE A 572 -27.16 -14.79 -32.54
CA ILE A 572 -26.42 -13.59 -32.96
C ILE A 572 -25.17 -13.96 -33.76
N GLU A 573 -24.52 -15.10 -33.47
CA GLU A 573 -23.51 -15.71 -34.35
C GLU A 573 -24.06 -15.98 -35.76
N GLY A 574 -25.34 -16.35 -35.86
CA GLY A 574 -25.96 -16.96 -37.04
C GLY A 574 -26.40 -16.01 -38.17
N ASP A 575 -27.16 -16.57 -39.14
CA ASP A 575 -27.73 -15.86 -40.29
C ASP A 575 -28.72 -14.74 -39.84
N CYS A 576 -28.22 -13.53 -39.65
CA CYS A 576 -29.02 -12.36 -39.29
C CYS A 576 -29.83 -11.80 -40.48
N THR A 577 -30.99 -11.20 -40.20
CA THR A 577 -31.83 -10.55 -41.22
C THR A 577 -31.50 -9.07 -41.32
N VAL A 578 -30.76 -8.68 -42.38
CA VAL A 578 -30.48 -7.27 -42.72
C VAL A 578 -31.75 -6.42 -42.79
N VAL A 579 -31.75 -5.28 -42.11
CA VAL A 579 -32.77 -4.23 -42.16
C VAL A 579 -32.09 -2.88 -42.42
N GLU A 580 -32.54 -2.16 -43.45
CA GLU A 580 -32.00 -0.85 -43.83
C GLU A 580 -32.75 0.29 -43.12
N ASP A 581 -32.10 1.44 -42.94
CA ASP A 581 -32.70 2.66 -42.36
C ASP A 581 -34.08 3.01 -42.96
N GLY A 582 -35.06 3.16 -42.07
CA GLY A 582 -36.44 3.48 -42.40
C GLY A 582 -37.32 2.27 -42.80
N GLU A 583 -36.80 1.05 -42.79
CA GLU A 583 -37.59 -0.17 -43.00
C GLU A 583 -38.25 -0.67 -41.68
N THR A 584 -38.60 -1.96 -41.60
CA THR A 584 -39.36 -2.52 -40.49
C THR A 584 -38.95 -3.96 -40.18
N ILE A 585 -38.43 -4.16 -38.97
CA ILE A 585 -38.19 -5.46 -38.32
C ILE A 585 -39.53 -6.20 -38.20
N GLN A 586 -39.62 -7.37 -38.82
CA GLN A 586 -40.85 -8.17 -38.92
C GLN A 586 -40.53 -9.66 -38.89
N ASN A 587 -41.51 -10.47 -38.46
CA ASN A 587 -41.43 -11.93 -38.36
C ASN A 587 -40.47 -12.43 -37.25
N ILE A 588 -40.29 -11.65 -36.18
CA ILE A 588 -39.70 -12.12 -34.91
C ILE A 588 -40.41 -13.41 -34.51
N ALA A 589 -39.66 -14.49 -34.28
CA ALA A 589 -40.19 -15.81 -33.98
C ALA A 589 -40.30 -16.07 -32.47
N ASP A 590 -41.21 -16.96 -32.08
CA ASP A 590 -41.42 -17.46 -30.70
C ASP A 590 -40.17 -18.10 -30.03
N THR A 591 -39.02 -18.16 -30.73
CA THR A 591 -37.74 -18.73 -30.29
C THR A 591 -36.56 -17.83 -30.68
N GLY A 592 -36.77 -16.51 -30.67
CA GLY A 592 -35.76 -15.52 -31.07
C GLY A 592 -35.54 -15.36 -32.57
N THR A 593 -34.95 -14.23 -32.98
CA THR A 593 -34.52 -13.95 -34.36
C THR A 593 -33.45 -12.85 -34.38
N CYS A 594 -32.33 -13.07 -35.08
CA CYS A 594 -31.32 -12.02 -35.31
C CYS A 594 -31.69 -11.10 -36.49
N PHE A 595 -31.41 -9.80 -36.31
CA PHE A 595 -31.49 -8.74 -37.31
C PHE A 595 -30.16 -7.98 -37.36
N GLU A 596 -29.81 -7.44 -38.51
CA GLU A 596 -28.57 -6.66 -38.73
C GLU A 596 -28.98 -5.27 -39.24
N LEU A 597 -28.77 -4.24 -38.42
CA LEU A 597 -29.34 -2.91 -38.66
C LEU A 597 -28.32 -2.01 -39.35
N HIS A 598 -28.50 -1.75 -40.65
CA HIS A 598 -27.60 -0.90 -41.44
C HIS A 598 -27.91 0.59 -41.22
N VAL A 599 -26.92 1.36 -40.75
CA VAL A 599 -27.10 2.80 -40.50
C VAL A 599 -27.23 3.59 -41.80
N GLY A 600 -28.15 4.56 -41.80
CA GLY A 600 -28.45 5.40 -42.95
C GLY A 600 -27.43 6.52 -43.18
N THR A 601 -27.49 7.14 -44.36
CA THR A 601 -26.68 8.34 -44.67
C THR A 601 -27.07 9.60 -43.88
N GLY A 602 -28.14 9.54 -43.08
CA GLY A 602 -28.56 10.60 -42.16
C GLY A 602 -27.70 10.66 -40.89
N ASP A 603 -28.00 11.62 -40.01
CA ASP A 603 -27.36 11.77 -38.69
C ASP A 603 -28.17 11.07 -37.56
N ASP A 604 -29.35 10.57 -37.94
CA ASP A 604 -30.22 9.64 -37.21
C ASP A 604 -30.63 8.53 -38.20
N SER A 605 -30.78 7.30 -37.70
CA SER A 605 -31.29 6.12 -38.41
C SER A 605 -32.41 5.48 -37.57
N THR A 606 -33.46 4.97 -38.22
CA THR A 606 -34.65 4.46 -37.49
C THR A 606 -35.21 3.16 -38.06
N PHE A 607 -35.46 2.19 -37.18
CA PHE A 607 -35.91 0.84 -37.53
C PHE A 607 -37.22 0.55 -36.78
N ASN A 608 -38.32 0.41 -37.51
CA ASN A 608 -39.63 0.18 -36.90
C ASN A 608 -39.76 -1.31 -36.53
N MET A 609 -40.37 -1.65 -35.41
CA MET A 609 -40.62 -3.04 -34.98
C MET A 609 -42.11 -3.37 -35.00
N ASP A 610 -42.51 -4.50 -35.60
CA ASP A 610 -43.87 -5.05 -35.52
C ASP A 610 -43.99 -6.00 -34.30
N THR A 611 -44.23 -5.42 -33.13
CA THR A 611 -44.42 -6.13 -31.85
C THR A 611 -45.86 -6.63 -31.65
N THR A 612 -46.68 -6.75 -32.70
CA THR A 612 -48.12 -7.05 -32.59
C THR A 612 -48.42 -8.39 -31.89
N GLY A 613 -48.64 -8.34 -30.57
CA GLY A 613 -48.97 -9.49 -29.73
C GLY A 613 -47.79 -10.10 -28.96
N ILE A 614 -46.64 -9.41 -28.94
CA ILE A 614 -45.55 -9.62 -27.99
C ILE A 614 -45.86 -8.77 -26.75
N SER A 615 -45.71 -9.33 -25.54
CA SER A 615 -45.93 -8.62 -24.26
C SER A 615 -44.64 -8.34 -23.47
N GLY A 616 -43.60 -9.14 -23.71
CA GLY A 616 -42.24 -8.85 -23.27
C GLY A 616 -41.24 -9.24 -24.37
N LEU A 617 -40.11 -8.54 -24.44
CA LEU A 617 -39.06 -8.82 -25.43
C LEU A 617 -37.68 -8.67 -24.78
N ALA A 618 -36.88 -9.73 -24.80
CA ALA A 618 -35.45 -9.64 -24.54
C ALA A 618 -34.72 -9.21 -25.83
N ILE A 619 -33.77 -8.30 -25.69
CA ILE A 619 -32.96 -7.73 -26.76
C ILE A 619 -31.49 -7.93 -26.37
N TYR A 620 -30.72 -8.55 -27.26
CA TYR A 620 -29.27 -8.72 -27.12
C TYR A 620 -28.63 -7.97 -28.29
N ALA A 621 -27.67 -7.10 -28.01
CA ALA A 621 -27.06 -6.22 -29.00
C ALA A 621 -25.55 -6.47 -29.07
N GLN A 622 -25.03 -6.54 -30.29
CA GLN A 622 -23.60 -6.71 -30.54
C GLN A 622 -22.76 -5.61 -29.88
N HIS A 623 -23.27 -4.39 -29.82
CA HIS A 623 -22.64 -3.25 -29.16
C HIS A 623 -23.59 -2.60 -28.16
N VAL A 624 -23.01 -1.90 -27.17
CA VAL A 624 -23.79 -1.21 -26.13
C VAL A 624 -24.65 -0.11 -26.76
N PRO A 625 -26.00 -0.16 -26.67
CA PRO A 625 -26.88 0.74 -27.44
C PRO A 625 -26.65 2.24 -27.23
N THR A 626 -26.13 2.65 -26.07
CA THR A 626 -25.83 4.05 -25.72
C THR A 626 -24.71 4.66 -26.56
N GLU A 627 -23.82 3.86 -27.16
CA GLU A 627 -22.82 4.35 -28.14
C GLU A 627 -23.45 4.94 -29.41
N PHE A 628 -24.72 4.64 -29.65
CA PHE A 628 -25.52 5.16 -30.74
C PHE A 628 -26.51 6.24 -30.28
N GLU A 629 -26.36 6.83 -29.10
CA GLU A 629 -27.22 7.90 -28.58
C GLU A 629 -26.54 9.27 -28.55
N ARG A 630 -27.23 10.28 -29.09
CA ARG A 630 -26.77 11.68 -29.06
C ARG A 630 -27.77 12.61 -28.37
N ASP A 631 -29.05 12.46 -28.69
CA ASP A 631 -30.16 13.27 -28.14
C ASP A 631 -31.51 12.53 -28.14
N GLN A 632 -31.52 11.19 -28.31
CA GLN A 632 -32.71 10.34 -28.35
C GLN A 632 -32.39 8.91 -27.89
N HIS A 633 -33.17 8.38 -26.94
CA HIS A 633 -33.05 6.99 -26.47
C HIS A 633 -33.19 5.94 -27.60
N TYR A 634 -32.51 4.81 -27.49
CA TYR A 634 -32.46 3.75 -28.50
C TYR A 634 -33.82 3.06 -28.71
N LEU A 635 -34.65 2.89 -27.67
CA LEU A 635 -35.98 2.26 -27.79
C LEU A 635 -37.14 3.23 -27.45
N LYS A 636 -38.19 3.23 -28.30
CA LYS A 636 -39.38 4.09 -28.15
C LYS A 636 -40.71 3.39 -28.50
N ASP A 637 -41.81 3.85 -27.89
CA ASP A 637 -43.21 3.42 -28.13
C ASP A 637 -43.79 3.92 -29.47
N SER A 638 -45.08 3.63 -29.77
CA SER A 638 -45.72 4.11 -31.00
C SER A 638 -46.11 5.60 -30.97
N THR A 639 -45.91 6.29 -29.84
CA THR A 639 -46.15 7.72 -29.66
C THR A 639 -44.89 8.57 -29.77
N GLY A 640 -43.70 7.96 -29.62
CA GLY A 640 -42.40 8.59 -29.54
C GLY A 640 -41.95 8.91 -28.10
N THR A 641 -42.48 8.20 -27.11
CA THR A 641 -41.99 8.16 -25.73
C THR A 641 -40.96 7.05 -25.60
N ASP A 642 -39.90 7.30 -24.83
CA ASP A 642 -38.80 6.38 -24.61
C ASP A 642 -39.21 5.21 -23.70
N ILE A 643 -38.56 4.04 -23.85
CA ILE A 643 -38.82 2.84 -23.04
C ILE A 643 -37.50 2.27 -22.51
N GLU A 644 -37.36 2.31 -21.20
CA GLU A 644 -36.24 1.70 -20.45
C GLU A 644 -36.38 0.17 -20.33
N PRO A 645 -35.26 -0.56 -20.18
CA PRO A 645 -35.27 -1.97 -19.82
C PRO A 645 -35.79 -2.19 -18.39
N VAL A 646 -36.44 -3.33 -18.16
CA VAL A 646 -36.89 -3.77 -16.82
C VAL A 646 -35.73 -4.40 -16.04
N ALA A 647 -34.78 -5.00 -16.76
CA ALA A 647 -33.45 -5.37 -16.30
C ALA A 647 -32.49 -5.32 -17.52
N GLN A 648 -31.22 -5.01 -17.31
CA GLN A 648 -30.19 -4.97 -18.35
C GLN A 648 -28.83 -5.39 -17.82
N GLU A 649 -27.96 -5.81 -18.73
CA GLU A 649 -26.58 -6.23 -18.52
C GLU A 649 -25.72 -5.72 -19.68
N GLY A 650 -24.42 -5.50 -19.45
CA GLY A 650 -23.46 -5.20 -20.50
C GLY A 650 -22.05 -5.08 -19.97
N GLY A 651 -21.07 -5.06 -20.88
CA GLY A 651 -19.62 -5.15 -20.63
C GLY A 651 -18.95 -3.99 -19.86
N GLY A 652 -19.67 -3.35 -18.94
CA GLY A 652 -19.20 -2.27 -18.07
C GLY A 652 -19.85 -2.23 -16.67
N ALA A 653 -20.58 -3.27 -16.25
CA ALA A 653 -21.17 -3.34 -14.90
C ALA A 653 -21.55 -4.77 -14.43
N HIS A 654 -20.58 -5.60 -14.00
CA HIS A 654 -20.89 -6.90 -13.37
C HIS A 654 -21.35 -6.78 -11.91
N GLY A 655 -22.56 -6.24 -11.71
CA GLY A 655 -23.28 -6.33 -10.44
C GLY A 655 -23.88 -7.72 -10.24
N HIS A 656 -23.07 -8.71 -9.82
CA HIS A 656 -23.53 -10.10 -9.70
C HIS A 656 -24.62 -10.32 -8.63
N HIS A 657 -25.89 -10.41 -9.06
CA HIS A 657 -27.03 -10.85 -8.24
C HIS A 657 -27.90 -11.92 -8.94
N GLY A 658 -27.29 -13.07 -9.25
CA GLY A 658 -27.93 -14.16 -10.01
C GLY A 658 -27.73 -15.59 -9.52
N HIS A 659 -27.32 -15.84 -8.27
CA HIS A 659 -27.17 -17.23 -7.78
C HIS A 659 -28.51 -17.91 -7.46
N ASP A 660 -28.76 -19.00 -8.19
CA ASP A 660 -29.96 -19.85 -8.23
C ASP A 660 -30.49 -20.33 -6.85
N ASP A 661 -31.81 -20.52 -6.74
CA ASP A 661 -32.53 -20.99 -5.54
C ASP A 661 -32.19 -22.47 -5.18
N HIS A 662 -31.05 -22.69 -4.52
CA HIS A 662 -30.67 -24.01 -4.01
C HIS A 662 -31.38 -24.37 -2.69
N GLU A 663 -32.59 -24.95 -2.80
CA GLU A 663 -33.39 -25.46 -1.66
C GLU A 663 -32.64 -26.51 -0.80
N GLU A 664 -32.13 -26.05 0.35
CA GLU A 664 -31.90 -26.74 1.63
C GLU A 664 -31.36 -28.19 1.62
N TYR A 665 -30.02 -28.32 1.65
CA TYR A 665 -29.33 -29.57 2.03
C TYR A 665 -29.25 -29.72 3.57
N PRO A 666 -29.17 -30.95 4.14
CA PRO A 666 -28.87 -32.23 3.49
C PRO A 666 -30.10 -33.09 3.16
N ILE A 667 -30.09 -33.70 1.97
CA ILE A 667 -31.21 -34.47 1.41
C ILE A 667 -30.88 -35.97 1.30
N CYS A 668 -31.86 -36.83 1.64
CA CYS A 668 -31.83 -38.25 1.33
C CYS A 668 -32.51 -38.55 -0.01
N HIS A 669 -31.75 -39.05 -1.00
CA HIS A 669 -32.23 -39.28 -2.36
C HIS A 669 -32.40 -40.77 -2.71
N ASN A 670 -33.61 -41.18 -3.10
CA ASN A 670 -33.87 -42.56 -3.51
C ASN A 670 -33.50 -42.83 -4.98
N THR A 671 -32.30 -43.35 -5.22
CA THR A 671 -31.77 -43.68 -6.56
C THR A 671 -32.53 -44.77 -7.35
N GLU A 672 -33.54 -45.43 -6.80
CA GLU A 672 -34.46 -46.30 -7.56
C GLU A 672 -35.77 -45.59 -8.01
N THR A 673 -36.14 -44.45 -7.42
CA THR A 673 -37.38 -43.71 -7.78
C THR A 673 -37.17 -42.24 -8.16
N HIS A 674 -36.01 -41.67 -7.87
CA HIS A 674 -35.70 -40.23 -7.94
C HIS A 674 -36.66 -39.37 -7.12
N GLU A 675 -37.06 -39.87 -5.95
CA GLU A 675 -37.82 -39.13 -4.94
C GLU A 675 -36.87 -38.74 -3.79
N ASN A 676 -36.87 -37.46 -3.42
CA ASN A 676 -36.23 -36.95 -2.21
C ASN A 676 -37.09 -37.29 -0.98
N MET A 677 -36.47 -37.44 0.19
CA MET A 677 -37.18 -37.65 1.46
C MET A 677 -36.65 -36.72 2.56
N GLU A 678 -37.44 -35.68 2.82
CA GLU A 678 -37.39 -34.86 4.04
C GLU A 678 -37.44 -35.73 5.32
N ASP A 679 -37.02 -35.16 6.46
CA ASP A 679 -37.17 -35.76 7.80
C ASP A 679 -36.44 -37.12 8.01
N THR A 680 -35.37 -37.41 7.26
CA THR A 680 -34.51 -38.58 7.50
C THR A 680 -33.07 -38.20 7.83
N ASN A 681 -32.45 -38.90 8.78
CA ASN A 681 -31.03 -38.76 9.08
C ASN A 681 -30.21 -39.76 8.25
N GLN A 682 -28.95 -39.43 7.96
CA GLN A 682 -27.95 -40.27 7.29
C GLN A 682 -28.06 -41.76 7.64
N SER A 683 -28.11 -42.12 8.93
CA SER A 683 -28.10 -43.52 9.35
C SER A 683 -29.37 -44.30 9.02
N ASP A 684 -30.52 -43.62 8.90
CA ASP A 684 -31.77 -44.21 8.41
C ASP A 684 -31.84 -44.17 6.87
N CYS A 685 -31.26 -43.15 6.22
CA CYS A 685 -31.15 -43.06 4.76
C CYS A 685 -30.30 -44.21 4.16
N GLU A 686 -29.08 -44.41 4.69
CA GLU A 686 -28.21 -45.54 4.33
C GLU A 686 -28.87 -46.89 4.62
N ALA A 687 -29.59 -47.00 5.75
CA ALA A 687 -30.27 -48.24 6.15
C ALA A 687 -31.49 -48.58 5.27
N ALA A 688 -32.10 -47.58 4.63
CA ALA A 688 -33.10 -47.76 3.58
C ALA A 688 -32.47 -48.15 2.22
N GLY A 689 -31.19 -47.83 2.02
CA GLY A 689 -30.45 -48.08 0.78
C GLY A 689 -30.50 -46.92 -0.21
N HIS A 690 -30.70 -45.70 0.29
CA HIS A 690 -30.74 -44.46 -0.49
C HIS A 690 -29.39 -43.74 -0.40
N LEU A 691 -29.18 -42.76 -1.28
CA LEU A 691 -27.96 -41.95 -1.25
C LEU A 691 -28.16 -40.77 -0.29
N TRP A 692 -27.25 -40.62 0.65
CA TRP A 692 -27.15 -39.42 1.47
C TRP A 692 -26.19 -38.46 0.78
N MET A 693 -26.60 -37.20 0.62
CA MET A 693 -25.76 -36.14 0.06
C MET A 693 -25.47 -35.14 1.18
N GLU A 694 -24.21 -35.12 1.61
CA GLU A 694 -23.65 -34.05 2.43
C GLU A 694 -23.31 -32.89 1.48
N GLY A 695 -23.50 -31.65 1.92
CA GLY A 695 -23.12 -30.48 1.13
C GLY A 695 -21.60 -30.33 1.08
N GLU A 696 -21.11 -29.65 0.04
CA GLU A 696 -19.75 -29.10 0.01
C GLU A 696 -19.57 -28.11 1.19
N PRO A 697 -18.35 -27.87 1.67
CA PRO A 697 -18.09 -26.73 2.55
C PRO A 697 -18.41 -25.43 1.82
N ASN A 698 -18.94 -24.44 2.53
CA ASN A 698 -19.05 -23.08 2.01
C ASN A 698 -17.66 -22.55 1.61
N ASP A 699 -17.60 -21.68 0.60
CA ASP A 699 -16.53 -20.69 0.50
C ASP A 699 -16.46 -19.89 1.82
N GLY A 700 -15.26 -19.46 2.18
CA GLY A 700 -14.99 -18.81 3.46
C GLY A 700 -15.81 -17.53 3.63
N THR A 701 -16.13 -17.16 4.87
CA THR A 701 -16.49 -15.76 5.12
C THR A 701 -15.21 -14.95 4.99
N ARG A 702 -15.09 -14.23 3.88
CA ARG A 702 -13.98 -13.34 3.56
C ARG A 702 -14.25 -11.95 4.11
N GLY A 703 -13.20 -11.14 4.25
CA GLY A 703 -13.34 -9.73 4.58
C GLY A 703 -12.01 -8.99 4.47
N PHE A 704 -12.06 -7.76 3.98
CA PHE A 704 -10.90 -6.99 3.56
C PHE A 704 -10.68 -5.77 4.49
N LEU A 705 -9.42 -5.34 4.60
CA LEU A 705 -9.02 -4.01 5.09
C LEU A 705 -7.67 -3.63 4.47
N THR A 706 -7.31 -2.35 4.55
CA THR A 706 -5.97 -1.88 4.19
C THR A 706 -5.11 -1.74 5.44
N ILE A 707 -3.87 -2.24 5.39
CA ILE A 707 -2.84 -1.95 6.40
C ILE A 707 -1.91 -0.85 5.86
N HIS A 708 -1.63 0.15 6.68
CA HIS A 708 -0.58 1.13 6.40
C HIS A 708 0.74 0.67 7.02
N VAL A 709 1.75 0.49 6.17
CA VAL A 709 3.10 0.05 6.51
C VAL A 709 4.02 1.27 6.49
N GLU A 710 4.24 1.87 7.67
CA GLU A 710 5.05 3.10 7.82
C GLU A 710 6.54 2.93 7.46
N ASN A 711 7.07 1.72 7.59
CA ASN A 711 8.47 1.36 7.30
C ASN A 711 8.49 -0.04 6.69
N GLU A 712 9.36 -0.25 5.71
CA GLU A 712 9.63 -1.57 5.13
C GLU A 712 10.26 -2.55 6.14
N GLY A 713 9.98 -3.84 5.96
CA GLY A 713 10.59 -4.96 6.69
C GLY A 713 9.58 -6.01 7.18
N ASP A 714 10.01 -6.88 8.09
CA ASP A 714 9.22 -8.01 8.58
C ASP A 714 8.11 -7.57 9.57
N TYR A 715 6.87 -7.94 9.30
CA TYR A 715 5.73 -7.74 10.20
C TYR A 715 5.11 -9.05 10.66
N GLY A 716 4.98 -9.22 11.97
CA GLY A 716 4.37 -10.40 12.60
C GLY A 716 2.89 -10.19 12.93
N PHE A 717 2.01 -10.98 12.32
CA PHE A 717 0.56 -10.94 12.51
C PHE A 717 0.12 -12.11 13.41
N ALA A 718 -0.38 -11.80 14.61
CA ALA A 718 -0.85 -12.76 15.59
C ALA A 718 -2.37 -12.96 15.50
N LEU A 719 -2.76 -14.09 14.92
CA LEU A 719 -4.14 -14.43 14.52
C LEU A 719 -4.63 -15.69 15.24
N PRO A 720 -5.95 -15.96 15.31
CA PRO A 720 -6.43 -17.28 15.69
C PRO A 720 -6.19 -18.31 14.58
N SER A 721 -5.80 -19.55 14.94
CA SER A 721 -5.45 -20.64 14.00
C SER A 721 -6.67 -21.31 13.32
N HIS A 722 -7.61 -20.47 12.86
CA HIS A 722 -8.79 -20.78 12.03
C HIS A 722 -9.21 -19.58 11.16
N VAL A 723 -8.47 -18.46 11.26
CA VAL A 723 -8.50 -17.31 10.36
C VAL A 723 -7.16 -17.32 9.62
N THR A 724 -7.20 -17.35 8.29
CA THR A 724 -6.04 -17.10 7.43
C THR A 724 -5.99 -15.61 7.09
N ALA A 725 -4.80 -15.08 6.83
CA ALA A 725 -4.62 -13.73 6.30
C ALA A 725 -3.72 -13.80 5.07
N HIS A 726 -4.15 -13.15 4.00
CA HIS A 726 -3.45 -13.07 2.73
C HIS A 726 -3.18 -11.60 2.44
N ILE A 727 -1.92 -11.22 2.32
CA ILE A 727 -1.56 -9.89 1.81
C ILE A 727 -1.70 -9.96 0.30
N LEU A 728 -2.47 -9.05 -0.29
CA LEU A 728 -2.66 -8.97 -1.73
C LEU A 728 -1.56 -8.05 -2.29
N MET A 729 -0.75 -8.57 -3.20
CA MET A 729 0.21 -7.75 -3.94
C MET A 729 -0.56 -6.94 -4.98
N SER A 730 -0.37 -5.62 -5.00
CA SER A 730 -0.88 -4.81 -6.11
C SER A 730 -0.15 -5.19 -7.40
N GLU A 731 -0.89 -5.47 -8.48
CA GLU A 731 -0.30 -5.28 -9.81
C GLU A 731 0.09 -3.80 -9.95
N GLY A 732 1.22 -3.51 -10.60
CA GLY A 732 1.90 -2.22 -10.48
C GLY A 732 1.07 -1.02 -10.94
N GLY A 733 0.38 -0.37 -10.01
CA GLY A 733 -0.39 0.85 -10.25
C GLY A 733 0.53 2.02 -10.57
N HIS A 734 0.35 2.63 -11.75
CA HIS A 734 1.03 3.87 -12.09
C HIS A 734 0.35 5.06 -11.40
N ASP A 735 1.06 5.76 -10.52
CA ASP A 735 0.61 7.04 -9.96
C ASP A 735 0.60 8.13 -11.07
N ASP A 736 -0.56 8.33 -11.70
CA ASP A 736 -0.77 9.41 -12.68
C ASP A 736 -0.80 10.79 -11.98
N HIS A 737 0.39 11.34 -11.73
CA HIS A 737 0.59 12.68 -11.16
C HIS A 737 0.21 13.82 -12.13
N ASP A 738 -1.08 14.17 -12.15
CA ASP A 738 -1.63 15.27 -12.95
C ASP A 738 -1.36 16.67 -12.31
N ASP A 739 -0.10 17.12 -12.32
CA ASP A 739 0.27 18.53 -12.05
C ASP A 739 1.06 19.14 -13.22
N HIS A 740 0.35 19.85 -14.09
CA HIS A 740 0.94 20.70 -15.13
C HIS A 740 0.64 22.19 -14.90
N SER A 741 1.08 22.68 -13.74
CA SER A 741 1.34 24.10 -13.46
C SER A 741 2.08 24.81 -14.62
N GLY A 742 1.33 25.52 -15.46
CA GLY A 742 1.73 25.84 -16.83
C GLY A 742 2.82 26.91 -17.01
N HIS A 743 3.52 26.81 -18.16
CA HIS A 743 4.52 27.79 -18.59
C HIS A 743 4.22 28.39 -19.98
N ASP A 744 3.78 29.65 -19.96
CA ASP A 744 3.49 30.44 -21.15
C ASP A 744 4.76 31.05 -21.80
N ASP A 745 4.63 31.41 -23.07
CA ASP A 745 5.44 32.33 -23.87
C ASP A 745 6.88 31.99 -24.38
N HIS A 746 6.98 32.07 -25.73
CA HIS A 746 8.07 32.70 -26.53
C HIS A 746 9.26 31.87 -27.12
N SER A 747 8.96 31.15 -28.21
CA SER A 747 9.51 31.40 -29.56
C SER A 747 11.02 31.67 -29.82
N GLY A 748 11.61 30.92 -30.77
CA GLY A 748 12.30 31.59 -31.91
C GLY A 748 13.59 31.00 -32.51
N HIS A 749 13.43 30.43 -33.70
CA HIS A 749 14.32 30.59 -34.88
C HIS A 749 15.70 29.89 -35.01
N ASP A 750 15.76 29.11 -36.09
CA ASP A 750 16.78 29.10 -37.17
C ASP A 750 18.22 28.60 -36.92
N ASP A 751 18.60 27.61 -37.74
CA ASP A 751 19.87 27.46 -38.47
C ASP A 751 21.22 27.63 -37.72
N HIS A 752 22.02 26.54 -37.66
CA HIS A 752 23.02 26.30 -38.73
C HIS A 752 23.86 25.02 -38.59
N ASP A 753 24.31 24.53 -39.74
CA ASP A 753 25.25 23.42 -39.94
C ASP A 753 26.70 23.67 -39.43
N ASP A 754 27.48 22.58 -39.46
CA ASP A 754 28.88 22.51 -39.91
C ASP A 754 29.99 22.94 -38.91
N HIS A 755 30.64 21.94 -38.28
CA HIS A 755 31.97 21.49 -38.77
C HIS A 755 32.54 20.28 -38.01
N SER A 756 33.55 19.63 -38.61
CA SER A 756 34.05 18.30 -38.25
C SER A 756 35.55 18.23 -37.87
N GLY A 757 35.92 17.14 -37.18
CA GLY A 757 37.30 16.62 -37.06
C GLY A 757 37.84 16.52 -35.62
N HIS A 758 38.77 15.60 -35.30
CA HIS A 758 39.35 14.49 -36.09
C HIS A 758 40.29 13.64 -35.19
N ASP A 759 40.38 12.34 -35.48
CA ASP A 759 41.49 11.38 -35.20
C ASP A 759 41.90 10.94 -33.78
N ASP A 760 42.03 9.60 -33.68
CA ASP A 760 43.02 8.75 -32.97
C ASP A 760 43.06 8.69 -31.42
N GLY A 761 42.80 7.49 -30.86
CA GLY A 761 43.02 7.20 -29.43
C GLY A 761 42.75 5.79 -28.88
N ASP A 762 43.01 4.69 -29.61
CA ASP A 762 42.75 3.32 -29.12
C ASP A 762 43.40 3.01 -27.74
N ALA A 763 42.62 2.44 -26.81
CA ALA A 763 43.10 1.64 -25.68
C ALA A 763 41.95 0.77 -25.12
N ASP A 764 41.90 -0.50 -25.54
CA ASP A 764 40.90 -1.48 -25.08
C ASP A 764 40.98 -1.71 -23.56
N GLY A 765 39.82 -1.88 -22.91
CA GLY A 765 39.75 -2.00 -21.46
C GLY A 765 38.41 -2.57 -20.94
N GLU A 766 37.74 -3.39 -21.74
CA GLU A 766 36.45 -4.01 -21.38
C GLU A 766 36.53 -4.78 -20.06
N SER A 767 35.69 -4.38 -19.11
CA SER A 767 35.27 -5.20 -17.98
C SER A 767 33.80 -4.88 -17.69
N ASN A 768 32.91 -5.51 -18.45
CA ASN A 768 31.50 -5.58 -18.08
C ASN A 768 31.45 -6.27 -16.71
N ILE A 769 31.12 -5.50 -15.70
CA ILE A 769 30.60 -6.03 -14.44
C ILE A 769 29.15 -6.36 -14.76
N VAL A 770 28.77 -7.62 -14.58
CA VAL A 770 27.36 -7.99 -14.43
C VAL A 770 26.95 -7.39 -13.09
N ALA A 771 25.92 -6.55 -13.08
CA ALA A 771 25.15 -6.37 -11.86
C ALA A 771 24.34 -7.67 -11.72
N ASP A 772 24.64 -8.46 -10.70
CA ASP A 772 23.74 -9.53 -10.30
C ASP A 772 22.56 -8.84 -9.60
N GLU A 773 21.32 -9.16 -10.00
CA GLU A 773 20.08 -8.56 -9.49
C GLU A 773 19.67 -9.18 -8.14
N ASP A 774 20.65 -9.30 -7.25
CA ASP A 774 20.58 -9.89 -5.91
C ASP A 774 21.20 -8.89 -4.89
N GLU A 775 20.49 -7.81 -4.55
CA GLU A 775 20.88 -6.97 -3.39
C GLU A 775 20.54 -7.73 -2.09
N GLU A 776 21.51 -8.48 -1.55
CA GLU A 776 21.30 -9.35 -0.38
C GLU A 776 20.76 -8.58 0.85
N GLU A 777 19.55 -8.97 1.26
CA GLU A 777 18.87 -8.61 2.52
C GLU A 777 19.79 -8.66 3.75
N PHE A 778 19.71 -7.64 4.62
CA PHE A 778 20.37 -7.68 5.92
C PHE A 778 19.63 -8.63 6.88
N GLU A 779 20.00 -9.93 6.90
CA GLU A 779 19.46 -10.99 7.81
C GLU A 779 19.42 -10.55 9.30
N TYR A 780 20.21 -9.52 9.68
CA TYR A 780 20.26 -8.95 11.01
C TYR A 780 20.64 -7.46 11.06
N ASP A 781 19.94 -6.68 11.91
CA ASP A 781 20.44 -5.37 12.38
C ASP A 781 21.88 -5.46 12.94
N PRO A 782 22.86 -4.73 12.37
CA PRO A 782 24.25 -4.79 12.79
C PRO A 782 24.57 -3.82 13.96
N HIS A 783 23.70 -2.85 14.28
CA HIS A 783 23.94 -1.68 15.17
C HIS A 783 24.22 -2.01 16.66
N SER A 784 24.48 -3.28 16.94
CA SER A 784 24.99 -3.88 18.18
C SER A 784 26.06 -3.08 18.94
N TRP A 785 26.88 -2.27 18.28
CA TRP A 785 27.87 -1.44 18.95
C TRP A 785 27.25 -0.30 19.78
N LEU A 786 26.00 0.06 19.52
CA LEU A 786 25.21 1.00 20.33
C LEU A 786 24.79 0.38 21.67
N ASP A 787 24.87 -0.94 21.85
CA ASP A 787 24.85 -1.55 23.18
C ASP A 787 26.27 -1.61 23.81
N PRO A 788 26.53 -0.88 24.91
CA PRO A 788 27.82 -0.95 25.61
C PRO A 788 28.20 -2.34 26.14
N VAL A 789 27.23 -3.25 26.31
CA VAL A 789 27.50 -4.62 26.78
C VAL A 789 27.94 -5.52 25.64
N ALA A 790 27.27 -5.47 24.49
CA ALA A 790 27.72 -6.09 23.24
C ALA A 790 29.08 -5.53 22.80
N PHE A 791 29.25 -4.20 22.73
CA PHE A 791 30.52 -3.57 22.38
C PHE A 791 31.68 -3.97 23.33
N LYS A 792 31.38 -4.30 24.59
CA LYS A 792 32.34 -4.89 25.54
C LYS A 792 32.69 -6.36 25.24
N ALA A 793 31.76 -7.15 24.69
CA ALA A 793 32.04 -8.47 24.16
C ALA A 793 32.91 -8.38 22.88
N GLN A 794 32.58 -7.47 21.96
CA GLN A 794 33.35 -7.16 20.75
C GLN A 794 34.79 -6.70 21.10
N THR A 795 34.94 -5.83 22.10
CA THR A 795 36.26 -5.44 22.67
C THR A 795 37.06 -6.67 23.14
N SER A 796 36.39 -7.69 23.67
CA SER A 796 37.03 -8.95 24.11
C SER A 796 37.45 -9.83 22.93
N LEU A 797 36.68 -9.86 21.84
CA LEU A 797 37.01 -10.59 20.62
C LEU A 797 38.24 -9.99 19.93
N VAL A 798 38.23 -8.69 19.68
CA VAL A 798 39.33 -7.97 19.02
C VAL A 798 40.62 -7.99 19.85
N LEU A 799 40.53 -7.94 21.18
CA LEU A 799 41.69 -8.14 22.06
C LEU A 799 42.38 -9.48 21.79
N ASN A 800 41.64 -10.57 21.57
CA ASN A 800 42.22 -11.88 21.29
C ASN A 800 42.89 -11.91 19.90
N ALA A 801 42.26 -11.34 18.87
CA ALA A 801 42.83 -11.25 17.52
C ALA A 801 44.12 -10.41 17.48
N LEU A 802 44.12 -9.25 18.15
CA LEU A 802 45.30 -8.39 18.31
C LEU A 802 46.43 -9.07 19.09
N ILE A 803 46.11 -9.91 20.09
CA ILE A 803 47.09 -10.73 20.81
C ILE A 803 47.64 -11.89 19.95
N GLU A 804 46.85 -12.43 19.03
CA GLU A 804 47.30 -13.46 18.09
C GLU A 804 48.26 -12.90 17.03
N GLN A 805 47.91 -11.77 16.40
CA GLN A 805 48.76 -11.13 15.39
C GLN A 805 49.98 -10.42 15.99
N PHE A 806 49.82 -9.74 17.14
CA PHE A 806 50.91 -9.03 17.82
C PHE A 806 51.14 -9.54 19.26
N PRO A 807 51.67 -10.77 19.46
CA PRO A 807 51.90 -11.34 20.80
C PRO A 807 52.83 -10.52 21.71
N GLU A 808 53.65 -9.62 21.14
CA GLU A 808 54.50 -8.69 21.89
C GLU A 808 53.71 -7.51 22.51
N GLY A 809 52.50 -7.22 22.03
CA GLY A 809 51.62 -6.15 22.56
C GLY A 809 50.76 -6.58 23.75
N ASN A 810 50.65 -7.89 24.03
CA ASN A 810 49.70 -8.51 24.96
C ASN A 810 49.54 -7.81 26.33
N GLU A 811 50.63 -7.47 27.01
CA GLU A 811 50.57 -6.80 28.33
C GLU A 811 49.98 -5.38 28.25
N THR A 812 50.22 -4.67 27.14
CA THR A 812 49.67 -3.32 26.88
C THR A 812 48.22 -3.41 26.43
N PHE A 813 47.93 -4.25 25.44
CA PHE A 813 46.58 -4.43 24.88
C PHE A 813 45.59 -4.91 25.96
N THR A 814 45.99 -5.88 26.79
CA THR A 814 45.15 -6.39 27.88
C THR A 814 44.85 -5.31 28.93
N ALA A 815 45.81 -4.43 29.23
CA ALA A 815 45.61 -3.33 30.18
C ALA A 815 44.67 -2.26 29.61
N ASN A 816 44.93 -1.80 28.38
CA ASN A 816 44.14 -0.78 27.70
C ASN A 816 42.67 -1.25 27.51
N ALA A 817 42.47 -2.48 27.04
CA ALA A 817 41.15 -3.09 26.89
C ALA A 817 40.39 -3.16 28.22
N GLN A 818 41.07 -3.50 29.33
CA GLN A 818 40.44 -3.52 30.65
C GLN A 818 40.02 -2.12 31.14
N GLU A 819 40.79 -1.07 30.82
CA GLU A 819 40.38 0.31 31.12
C GLU A 819 39.18 0.73 30.26
N PHE A 820 39.14 0.38 28.97
CA PHE A 820 38.01 0.66 28.08
C PHE A 820 36.72 -0.04 28.54
N MET A 821 36.78 -1.35 28.82
CA MET A 821 35.62 -2.13 29.29
C MET A 821 35.01 -1.60 30.60
N VAL A 822 35.79 -0.93 31.45
CA VAL A 822 35.31 -0.31 32.71
C VAL A 822 34.55 1.00 32.44
N GLU A 823 34.85 1.71 31.36
CA GLU A 823 34.06 2.87 30.93
C GLU A 823 32.80 2.43 30.17
N LEU A 824 32.83 1.32 29.43
CA LEU A 824 31.62 0.68 28.89
C LEU A 824 30.66 0.22 30.01
N ASP A 825 31.18 -0.40 31.08
CA ASP A 825 30.41 -0.71 32.29
C ASP A 825 29.79 0.55 32.93
N ARG A 826 30.48 1.69 32.88
CA ARG A 826 29.95 2.97 33.40
C ARG A 826 28.80 3.49 32.55
N ILE A 827 28.92 3.44 31.22
CA ILE A 827 27.85 3.87 30.30
C ILE A 827 26.62 2.97 30.51
N HIS A 828 26.79 1.65 30.52
CA HIS A 828 25.72 0.69 30.79
C HIS A 828 24.99 0.96 32.12
N LEU A 829 25.73 1.22 33.21
CA LEU A 829 25.15 1.60 34.49
C LEU A 829 24.45 2.97 34.45
N GLY A 830 24.87 3.88 33.59
CA GLY A 830 24.21 5.15 33.30
C GLY A 830 22.82 4.94 32.68
N TYR A 831 22.74 4.16 31.60
CA TYR A 831 21.47 3.79 30.96
C TYR A 831 20.54 3.04 31.92
N ILE A 832 21.03 2.04 32.68
CA ILE A 832 20.22 1.35 33.70
C ILE A 832 19.65 2.31 34.75
N ASN A 833 20.44 3.29 35.20
CA ASN A 833 20.01 4.26 36.21
C ASN A 833 19.01 5.29 35.64
N ALA A 834 19.04 5.55 34.33
CA ALA A 834 18.11 6.46 33.66
C ALA A 834 16.78 5.78 33.32
N PHE A 835 16.84 4.65 32.60
CA PHE A 835 15.70 4.08 31.87
C PHE A 835 15.17 2.76 32.45
N GLY A 836 15.96 2.06 33.29
CA GLY A 836 15.56 0.76 33.84
C GLY A 836 14.32 0.80 34.75
N PRO A 837 13.86 -0.33 35.34
CA PRO A 837 12.55 -0.48 36.01
C PRO A 837 12.30 0.32 37.32
N SER A 838 13.02 1.42 37.54
CA SER A 838 12.78 2.43 38.57
C SER A 838 13.13 3.84 38.04
N SER A 839 13.01 4.03 36.73
CA SER A 839 13.18 5.30 36.02
C SER A 839 12.20 6.36 36.52
N ALA A 840 12.56 7.62 36.27
CA ALA A 840 11.75 8.80 36.61
C ALA A 840 11.54 9.71 35.38
N CYS A 841 11.47 9.07 34.21
CA CYS A 841 11.14 9.60 32.90
C CYS A 841 9.62 9.70 32.74
N THR A 842 9.16 10.59 31.86
CA THR A 842 7.74 10.81 31.59
C THR A 842 7.23 10.06 30.37
N SER A 843 8.13 9.66 29.46
CA SER A 843 7.88 8.74 28.35
C SER A 843 8.99 7.69 28.30
N ASN A 844 8.72 6.57 27.63
CA ASN A 844 9.75 5.63 27.16
C ASN A 844 9.96 5.68 25.63
N ILE A 845 9.15 6.46 24.91
CA ILE A 845 9.14 6.59 23.45
C ILE A 845 10.14 7.66 22.99
N VAL A 846 10.77 7.42 21.83
CA VAL A 846 11.84 8.23 21.22
C VAL A 846 11.68 8.22 19.68
N ALA A 847 11.35 9.36 19.09
CA ALA A 847 11.22 9.53 17.65
C ALA A 847 12.58 9.86 17.00
N ALA A 848 13.09 9.04 16.08
CA ALA A 848 14.43 9.20 15.49
C ALA A 848 14.43 9.02 13.96
N ASN A 849 15.31 9.71 13.23
CA ASN A 849 15.34 9.65 11.76
C ASN A 849 16.00 8.39 11.14
N HIS A 850 16.48 7.45 11.96
CA HIS A 850 17.21 6.26 11.50
C HIS A 850 16.98 5.09 12.48
N ASN A 851 16.68 3.89 11.98
CA ASN A 851 16.29 2.70 12.75
C ASN A 851 17.47 1.94 13.42
N ALA A 852 18.53 2.65 13.82
CA ALA A 852 19.75 2.04 14.35
C ALA A 852 19.64 1.46 15.79
N TYR A 853 18.50 1.59 16.46
CA TYR A 853 18.46 1.61 17.94
C TYR A 853 17.87 0.36 18.61
N SER A 854 17.57 -0.72 17.87
CA SER A 854 16.91 -1.93 18.40
C SER A 854 17.63 -2.53 19.63
N TYR A 855 18.96 -2.54 19.63
CA TYR A 855 19.78 -3.05 20.73
C TYR A 855 19.61 -2.24 22.04
N LEU A 856 19.30 -0.93 21.93
CA LEU A 856 18.93 -0.10 23.08
C LEU A 856 17.50 -0.41 23.54
N THR A 857 16.56 -0.63 22.61
CA THR A 857 15.19 -1.08 22.89
C THR A 857 15.21 -2.33 23.76
N VAL A 858 15.84 -3.40 23.27
CA VAL A 858 15.88 -4.71 23.94
C VAL A 858 16.60 -4.65 25.30
N ARG A 859 17.68 -3.87 25.43
CA ARG A 859 18.45 -3.84 26.69
C ARG A 859 17.85 -2.93 27.76
N TYR A 860 17.23 -1.80 27.39
CA TYR A 860 16.86 -0.76 28.34
C TYR A 860 15.36 -0.47 28.44
N GLY A 861 14.52 -1.02 27.54
CA GLY A 861 13.08 -0.73 27.51
C GLY A 861 12.75 0.69 27.05
N ILE A 862 13.62 1.26 26.21
CA ILE A 862 13.33 2.43 25.39
C ILE A 862 12.52 1.94 24.19
N GLU A 863 11.65 2.76 23.64
CA GLU A 863 10.81 2.45 22.49
C GLU A 863 11.15 3.47 21.40
N PHE A 864 11.73 3.01 20.30
CA PHE A 864 12.12 3.87 19.19
C PHE A 864 11.06 3.80 18.10
N VAL A 865 10.63 4.96 17.64
CA VAL A 865 9.79 5.14 16.45
C VAL A 865 10.68 5.77 15.39
N THR A 866 10.76 5.16 14.22
CA THR A 866 11.50 5.75 13.10
C THR A 866 10.61 6.80 12.45
N VAL A 867 11.18 7.97 12.17
CA VAL A 867 10.52 9.05 11.45
C VAL A 867 11.20 9.14 10.09
N HIS A 868 10.55 8.56 9.08
CA HIS A 868 11.04 8.52 7.70
C HIS A 868 11.01 9.92 7.05
N GLY A 869 11.37 10.04 5.77
CA GLY A 869 11.45 11.34 5.11
C GLY A 869 12.52 12.30 5.68
N LEU A 870 13.51 11.77 6.40
CA LEU A 870 14.64 12.51 6.97
C LEU A 870 15.96 11.73 6.83
N ASP A 871 16.21 11.25 5.62
CA ASP A 871 17.48 10.65 5.21
C ASP A 871 18.70 11.52 5.66
N PRO A 872 19.72 10.93 6.31
CA PRO A 872 20.97 11.65 6.62
C PRO A 872 21.76 12.10 5.39
N GLU A 873 21.65 11.43 4.23
CA GLU A 873 22.48 11.66 3.05
C GLU A 873 21.85 12.64 2.03
N GLY A 874 20.51 12.66 1.89
CA GLY A 874 19.76 13.46 0.92
C GLY A 874 19.34 14.89 1.36
N GLU A 875 18.55 15.56 0.51
CA GLU A 875 17.56 16.56 0.94
C GLU A 875 16.17 15.91 0.78
N PRO A 876 15.29 15.94 1.80
CA PRO A 876 13.99 15.29 1.73
C PRO A 876 13.04 16.03 0.78
N SER A 877 12.05 15.32 0.24
CA SER A 877 11.00 15.91 -0.58
C SER A 877 10.05 16.79 0.25
N VAL A 878 9.14 17.48 -0.44
CA VAL A 878 8.09 18.27 0.22
C VAL A 878 7.02 17.36 0.84
N ALA A 879 6.78 16.17 0.26
CA ALA A 879 5.87 15.17 0.80
C ALA A 879 6.44 14.55 2.09
N ASP A 880 7.70 14.11 2.06
CA ASP A 880 8.46 13.63 3.24
C ASP A 880 8.34 14.62 4.42
N VAL A 881 8.60 15.90 4.17
CA VAL A 881 8.53 16.95 5.19
C VAL A 881 7.10 17.16 5.70
N ALA A 882 6.08 16.92 4.88
CA ALA A 882 4.67 16.99 5.29
C ALA A 882 4.27 15.79 6.16
N GLU A 883 4.57 14.56 5.73
CA GLU A 883 4.36 13.30 6.47
C GLU A 883 5.00 13.39 7.88
N VAL A 884 6.23 13.88 7.96
CA VAL A 884 6.93 14.09 9.24
C VAL A 884 6.27 15.16 10.11
N ILE A 885 5.75 16.24 9.51
CA ILE A 885 5.02 17.27 10.26
C ILE A 885 3.70 16.71 10.81
N GLU A 886 3.00 15.91 10.02
CA GLU A 886 1.74 15.25 10.41
C GLU A 886 1.98 14.28 11.57
N LYS A 887 2.88 13.31 11.41
CA LYS A 887 3.20 12.32 12.46
C LYS A 887 3.68 12.97 13.76
N ILE A 888 4.46 14.05 13.68
CA ILE A 888 4.90 14.80 14.87
C ILE A 888 3.75 15.50 15.60
N ASN A 889 2.71 15.95 14.88
CA ASN A 889 1.51 16.54 15.47
C ASN A 889 0.55 15.48 16.02
N GLU A 890 0.40 14.35 15.34
CA GLU A 890 -0.41 13.19 15.76
C GLU A 890 0.08 12.60 17.09
N ASP A 891 1.33 12.14 17.12
CA ASP A 891 1.94 11.44 18.28
C ASP A 891 2.31 12.38 19.46
N GLU A 892 1.93 13.67 19.40
CA GLU A 892 2.40 14.76 20.28
C GLU A 892 3.95 14.78 20.45
N ILE A 893 4.74 14.48 19.40
CA ILE A 893 6.20 14.33 19.47
C ILE A 893 6.87 15.65 19.85
N THR A 894 7.23 15.77 21.13
CA THR A 894 7.91 16.97 21.65
C THR A 894 9.41 17.05 21.32
N VAL A 895 10.05 15.92 20.98
CA VAL A 895 11.49 15.83 20.69
C VAL A 895 11.75 14.83 19.56
N LEU A 896 12.27 15.33 18.45
CA LEU A 896 12.80 14.56 17.32
C LEU A 896 14.31 14.42 17.49
N TYR A 897 14.84 13.23 17.22
CA TYR A 897 16.28 12.96 17.25
C TYR A 897 16.79 12.73 15.82
N ILE A 898 17.87 13.41 15.46
CA ILE A 898 18.55 13.22 14.17
C ILE A 898 19.99 12.74 14.33
N GLU A 899 20.57 12.21 13.27
CA GLU A 899 21.99 11.92 13.20
C GLU A 899 22.86 13.19 13.16
N GLU A 900 24.18 13.04 13.37
CA GLU A 900 25.13 14.16 13.30
C GLU A 900 25.21 14.79 11.89
N TYR A 901 24.99 14.00 10.84
CA TYR A 901 25.18 14.41 9.45
C TYR A 901 23.92 14.90 8.75
N THR A 902 22.72 14.52 9.22
CA THR A 902 21.42 14.96 8.68
C THR A 902 21.39 16.48 8.49
N GLN A 903 21.07 16.92 7.27
CA GLN A 903 21.17 18.32 6.89
C GLN A 903 20.22 19.20 7.70
N ARG A 904 20.73 20.31 8.24
CA ARG A 904 19.91 21.24 9.05
C ARG A 904 18.75 21.86 8.27
N SER A 905 18.88 22.01 6.94
CA SER A 905 17.80 22.46 6.05
C SER A 905 16.60 21.52 6.06
N ALA A 906 16.82 20.20 6.10
CA ALA A 906 15.78 19.18 6.13
C ALA A 906 14.82 19.32 7.33
N VAL A 907 15.36 19.73 8.49
CA VAL A 907 14.59 19.83 9.75
C VAL A 907 14.19 21.24 10.16
N ASP A 908 14.77 22.29 9.57
CA ASP A 908 14.44 23.66 9.96
C ASP A 908 12.98 24.02 9.56
N SER A 909 12.42 23.43 8.51
CA SER A 909 10.99 23.48 8.13
C SER A 909 10.08 22.84 9.18
N ILE A 910 10.38 21.59 9.56
CA ILE A 910 9.63 20.80 10.54
C ILE A 910 9.62 21.53 11.89
N VAL A 911 10.74 22.10 12.31
CA VAL A 911 10.88 22.87 13.56
C VAL A 911 10.09 24.17 13.54
N ASP A 912 10.05 24.91 12.41
CA ASP A 912 9.26 26.15 12.31
C ASP A 912 7.74 25.87 12.25
N SER A 913 7.31 24.71 11.73
CA SER A 913 5.89 24.29 11.69
C SER A 913 5.38 23.68 13.00
N THR A 914 6.07 22.68 13.54
CA THR A 914 5.63 21.91 14.73
C THR A 914 6.09 22.52 16.06
N GLY A 915 7.23 23.24 16.05
CA GLY A 915 7.92 23.66 17.26
C GLY A 915 8.70 22.55 17.99
N VAL A 916 8.87 21.36 17.38
CA VAL A 916 9.59 20.21 17.95
C VAL A 916 11.02 20.58 18.37
N GLN A 917 11.51 20.02 19.47
CA GLN A 917 12.91 20.18 19.85
C GLN A 917 13.78 19.12 19.15
N VAL A 918 14.59 19.52 18.18
CA VAL A 918 15.61 18.64 17.59
C VAL A 918 16.76 18.40 18.57
N LEU A 919 17.08 17.12 18.83
CA LEU A 919 18.28 16.62 19.50
C LEU A 919 19.09 15.72 18.56
N TYR A 920 20.29 15.30 19.01
CA TYR A 920 21.14 14.39 18.26
C TYR A 920 21.19 13.00 18.90
N LEU A 921 21.17 11.96 18.08
CA LEU A 921 21.71 10.65 18.41
C LEU A 921 22.88 10.34 17.48
N TYR A 922 23.91 9.73 18.02
CA TYR A 922 25.13 9.38 17.31
C TYR A 922 25.16 7.87 17.11
N THR A 923 25.01 7.42 15.86
CA THR A 923 25.19 6.02 15.42
C THR A 923 26.66 5.63 15.38
N MET A 924 27.55 6.53 14.94
CA MET A 924 29.02 6.39 14.99
C MET A 924 29.63 5.37 14.00
N GLU A 925 28.94 5.05 12.91
CA GLU A 925 29.55 4.35 11.76
C GLU A 925 30.58 5.23 11.07
N MET A 926 30.22 6.50 10.86
CA MET A 926 31.10 7.54 10.34
C MET A 926 31.88 8.24 11.47
N SER A 927 32.96 8.93 11.09
CA SER A 927 33.75 9.73 12.04
C SER A 927 32.98 11.00 12.46
N PRO A 928 33.06 11.45 13.72
CA PRO A 928 32.33 12.65 14.18
C PRO A 928 32.90 13.94 13.56
N SER A 929 32.07 14.99 13.54
CA SER A 929 32.47 16.30 13.02
C SER A 929 33.36 17.09 13.99
N ASP A 930 33.30 16.79 15.29
CA ASP A 930 34.20 17.31 16.33
C ASP A 930 35.38 16.35 16.55
N ASP A 931 36.61 16.79 16.26
CA ASP A 931 37.83 15.99 16.40
C ASP A 931 38.25 15.66 17.84
N SER A 932 37.48 16.16 18.82
CA SER A 932 37.62 15.79 20.24
C SER A 932 36.61 14.75 20.73
N ASP A 933 35.66 14.34 19.88
CA ASP A 933 34.72 13.26 20.19
C ASP A 933 35.29 11.85 19.92
N THR A 934 34.70 10.90 20.64
CA THR A 934 35.07 9.48 20.73
C THR A 934 33.79 8.67 20.91
N TYR A 935 33.84 7.36 20.67
CA TYR A 935 32.72 6.47 21.00
C TYR A 935 32.20 6.68 22.44
N LEU A 936 33.12 6.82 23.42
CA LEU A 936 32.75 7.02 24.82
C LEU A 936 32.08 8.37 25.09
N THR A 937 32.50 9.46 24.43
CA THR A 937 31.83 10.77 24.61
C THR A 937 30.49 10.81 23.92
N MET A 938 30.38 10.27 22.70
CA MET A 938 29.13 10.21 21.95
C MET A 938 28.08 9.31 22.61
N MET A 939 28.44 8.13 23.14
CA MET A 939 27.51 7.32 23.94
C MET A 939 27.06 8.00 25.25
N ASN A 940 27.88 8.90 25.82
CA ASN A 940 27.43 9.75 26.93
C ASN A 940 26.54 10.92 26.45
N LYS A 941 26.72 11.45 25.22
CA LYS A 941 25.79 12.40 24.61
C LYS A 941 24.43 11.75 24.35
N ASN A 942 24.40 10.55 23.76
CA ASN A 942 23.17 9.76 23.54
C ASN A 942 22.40 9.61 24.85
N LEU A 943 23.05 9.12 25.91
CA LEU A 943 22.45 8.99 27.25
C LEU A 943 21.86 10.32 27.77
N GLU A 944 22.59 11.43 27.68
CA GLU A 944 22.11 12.72 28.19
C GLU A 944 21.01 13.34 27.31
N ASN A 945 21.04 13.15 25.99
CA ASN A 945 20.00 13.62 25.07
C ASN A 945 18.70 12.82 25.25
N LEU A 946 18.78 11.48 25.28
CA LEU A 946 17.64 10.59 25.60
C LEU A 946 16.98 11.00 26.93
N LYS A 947 17.78 11.25 27.96
CA LYS A 947 17.29 11.74 29.27
C LYS A 947 16.57 13.09 29.21
N ILE A 948 16.89 13.95 28.23
CA ILE A 948 16.22 15.24 28.04
C ILE A 948 14.84 15.03 27.41
N GLY A 949 14.75 14.35 26.26
CA GLY A 949 13.46 14.19 25.56
C GLY A 949 12.49 13.24 26.26
N MET A 950 12.98 12.16 26.88
CA MET A 950 12.17 11.27 27.71
C MET A 950 11.74 11.92 29.05
N GLY A 951 12.12 13.18 29.32
CA GLY A 951 11.70 13.95 30.49
C GLY A 951 12.25 13.45 31.84
N CYS A 952 13.40 12.77 31.83
CA CYS A 952 13.94 12.06 32.99
C CYS A 952 14.34 13.00 34.15
N THR A 953 13.62 12.89 35.27
CA THR A 953 13.89 13.67 36.48
C THR A 953 15.05 13.10 37.33
N ALA A 954 15.76 13.98 38.06
CA ALA A 954 17.08 13.72 38.69
C ALA A 954 17.09 13.69 40.23
#